data_AF-A0A934V966-F1
#
_entry.id   AF-A0A934V966-F1
#
_cell.length_a   1.000
_cell.length_b   1.000
_cell.length_c   1.000
_cell.angle_alpha   90.00
_cell.angle_beta   90.00
_cell.angle_gamma   90.00
#
_symmetry.space_group_name_H-M   'P 1'
#
loop_
_entity.id
_entity.type
_entity.pdbx_description
1 polymer ?
#
loop_
_entity_poly.entity_id
_entity_poly.type
_entity_poly.pdbx_seq_one_letter_code
_entity_poly.pdbx_strand_id
1 'polypeptide(L)'
;MKIATYNVNGINGRLPVLLRWLEMARPDVVCLQELKASQEKFPLSSIEKAGYGAIWQGEKSWNGVAILAKGTVPVEIRRGLPGGRKDTQSRYLEAAVEGVIIGCLYLPNGNPAPGPKFDYKLRWFERLAKHAENLLAEKVPVALVGDFNVMPTPLDVYDPEGWKDDALFRSEVREEFGNLMAQGWIDAIRSLRPEERIYTFWKYLRNAWGRNAGLRIDHFLLSPQLASRLKAADVDRDVRGWEHSSDHAPVWIELASKEVARRAVKAPKKQGDVKRPAADEGSKTAPLAKYHQKRDFDKTPEPGGKVPRHAGNSFVVQEHHARAHHFDFRLEMDGVLVSWAVPKGIPEDTAAKRLAVHVEDHPLEYGEFEGVIPKGNYGAGTVAIWDKGEWQPMGPDWKKDFAKGTLKFRLKGDRLNGPYLLARMKEEPNWMLKMLDPATHPFPSVKADREVPRFVSPQLARVVPSVPAGHEWLHEIKFDGYRLIAVRADGKLTLHTRSGLDWTDRFEETARHLSKISTKDFVMDGEAVVFDDKGRTSFGDLQAALKSGGGGAITFMAFDLLHFDGLNLRNLPLSDRIKRLSELVGEEPGPVRRSTVWPAAMGEELFRQAASAGLEGIISKNAVGRYVEGSRKDWTKSKVRPRQEFVICGYTPPKGSLPAFGALVLGTYENGKLIPRGKVGTGFSGSRREELLPLFQKLATAKAHFKIPEKKVIWIKPRLVAEIEFAEITRDGSIRQGSFLSLREDKAASEVHLDGIQMAVADGKESSVAGVRISHPDRMVFPGDQISKMEVARYFERVGDLMLPFVVNRPLAVLRAPSGITGEMFFQKSFPSHIPDHVYQSELPDGSTVFSIRDVKGLVSLAQFGALEVHPWGAPLPAGEKPDFLTWDLDPDASVPWNEVLGAALLLRDYLEERGLAPLIKTSGGKGLHIMLHIKRTQEWEVMKAFTKAVAVEVAAFNRKRFITTASKSKRQGKIFIDWLRNGRGATCVCPWGLRARPGATVSMPVTWEQLPEIAAAGFTIHEPPETPREWISPKPQTVSKKLLRDLKII
;
A
#
# COMPACT_ATOMS: atom_id res chain seq x y z
N MET A 1 22.36 12.41 28.88
CA MET A 1 21.91 11.22 28.14
C MET A 1 23.14 10.51 27.58
N LYS A 2 23.36 9.25 27.92
CA LYS A 2 24.46 8.44 27.41
C LYS A 2 23.95 7.53 26.29
N ILE A 3 24.44 7.72 25.07
CA ILE A 3 24.07 6.89 23.91
C ILE A 3 25.28 6.04 23.54
N ALA A 4 25.07 4.75 23.34
CA ALA A 4 26.14 3.82 23.01
C ALA A 4 25.80 3.02 21.74
N THR A 5 26.84 2.51 21.08
CA THR A 5 26.73 1.51 20.02
C THR A 5 27.67 0.36 20.27
N TYR A 6 27.22 -0.85 19.94
CA TYR A 6 28.01 -2.05 20.10
C TYR A 6 27.63 -3.10 19.06
N ASN A 7 28.53 -3.33 18.09
CA ASN A 7 28.44 -4.51 17.25
C ASN A 7 28.76 -5.75 18.10
N VAL A 8 27.74 -6.57 18.35
CA VAL A 8 27.85 -7.74 19.23
C VAL A 8 28.26 -9.00 18.48
N ASN A 9 28.38 -8.98 17.16
CA ASN A 9 28.83 -10.11 16.34
C ASN A 9 28.09 -11.44 16.65
N GLY A 10 26.81 -11.38 17.00
CA GLY A 10 25.98 -12.50 17.43
C GLY A 10 25.50 -12.37 18.87
N ILE A 11 24.27 -11.86 19.04
CA ILE A 11 23.72 -11.47 20.34
C ILE A 11 23.58 -12.64 21.31
N ASN A 12 23.08 -13.79 20.86
CA ASN A 12 22.81 -14.92 21.76
C ASN A 12 24.10 -15.54 22.32
N GLY A 13 25.15 -15.66 21.50
CA GLY A 13 26.44 -16.18 21.94
C GLY A 13 27.19 -15.24 22.88
N ARG A 14 26.86 -13.95 22.88
CA ARG A 14 27.53 -12.89 23.65
C ARG A 14 26.60 -12.18 24.64
N LEU A 15 25.43 -12.75 24.89
CA LEU A 15 24.43 -12.18 25.79
C LEU A 15 25.00 -11.94 27.21
N PRO A 16 25.77 -12.86 27.83
CA PRO A 16 26.37 -12.59 29.14
C PRO A 16 27.32 -11.40 29.14
N VAL A 17 28.12 -11.23 28.09
CA VAL A 17 29.03 -10.08 27.92
C VAL A 17 28.24 -8.79 27.79
N LEU A 18 27.19 -8.80 26.96
CA LEU A 18 26.29 -7.66 26.78
C LEU A 18 25.61 -7.26 28.10
N LEU A 19 25.04 -8.22 28.84
CA LEU A 19 24.34 -7.95 30.10
C LEU A 19 25.29 -7.40 31.17
N ARG A 20 26.49 -8.00 31.31
CA ARG A 20 27.55 -7.48 32.20
C ARG A 20 27.91 -6.04 31.86
N TRP A 21 28.09 -5.73 30.57
CA TRP A 21 28.42 -4.37 30.15
C TRP A 21 27.25 -3.40 30.39
N LEU A 22 26.00 -3.78 30.09
CA LEU A 22 24.82 -2.95 30.36
C LEU A 22 24.66 -2.61 31.84
N GLU A 23 25.00 -3.55 32.72
CA GLU A 23 24.98 -3.36 34.18
C GLU A 23 26.04 -2.35 34.65
N MET A 24 27.24 -2.41 34.06
CA MET A 24 28.37 -1.53 34.38
C MET A 24 28.23 -0.13 33.76
N ALA A 25 28.04 -0.06 32.44
CA ALA A 25 28.09 1.19 31.68
C ALA A 25 26.78 1.98 31.72
N ARG A 26 25.66 1.29 31.99
CA ARG A 26 24.30 1.84 32.16
C ARG A 26 23.89 2.93 31.15
N PRO A 27 24.14 2.74 29.84
CA PRO A 27 23.72 3.71 28.82
C PRO A 27 22.20 3.94 28.84
N ASP A 28 21.75 5.11 28.42
CA ASP A 28 20.32 5.41 28.28
C ASP A 28 19.77 4.80 26.98
N VAL A 29 20.59 4.77 25.92
CA VAL A 29 20.26 4.16 24.61
C VAL A 29 21.43 3.32 24.11
N VAL A 30 21.13 2.16 23.51
CA VAL A 30 22.13 1.29 22.88
C VAL A 30 21.70 0.87 21.49
N CYS A 31 22.53 1.16 20.49
CA CYS A 31 22.43 0.63 19.14
C CYS A 31 23.24 -0.67 19.04
N LEU A 32 22.60 -1.79 18.74
CA LEU A 32 23.29 -3.07 18.54
C LEU A 32 23.33 -3.43 17.06
N GLN A 33 24.47 -3.95 16.60
CA GLN A 33 24.66 -4.42 15.22
C GLN A 33 25.09 -5.90 15.19
N GLU A 34 24.94 -6.50 14.02
CA GLU A 34 25.30 -7.89 13.72
C GLU A 34 24.69 -8.88 14.71
N LEU A 35 23.37 -8.79 14.92
CA LEU A 35 22.68 -9.63 15.89
C LEU A 35 22.82 -11.14 15.61
N LYS A 36 22.88 -11.56 14.33
CA LYS A 36 22.89 -12.97 13.88
C LYS A 36 21.80 -13.82 14.56
N ALA A 37 20.63 -13.22 14.75
CA ALA A 37 19.45 -13.82 15.33
C ALA A 37 18.22 -13.40 14.53
N SER A 38 17.36 -14.37 14.18
CA SER A 38 16.04 -14.09 13.60
C SER A 38 15.15 -13.34 14.58
N GLN A 39 14.06 -12.73 14.09
CA GLN A 39 13.14 -11.94 14.91
C GLN A 39 12.74 -12.65 16.23
N GLU A 40 12.35 -13.92 16.15
CA GLU A 40 11.91 -14.73 17.29
C GLU A 40 13.02 -15.17 18.24
N LYS A 41 14.29 -15.11 17.80
CA LYS A 41 15.44 -15.58 18.58
C LYS A 41 16.16 -14.44 19.31
N PHE A 42 15.59 -13.25 19.30
CA PHE A 42 16.14 -12.12 20.03
C PHE A 42 15.86 -12.29 21.54
N PRO A 43 16.84 -12.11 22.43
CA PRO A 43 16.71 -12.42 23.85
C PRO A 43 16.03 -11.29 24.63
N LEU A 44 14.82 -10.90 24.21
CA LEU A 44 14.09 -9.75 24.79
C LEU A 44 13.93 -9.86 26.31
N SER A 45 13.49 -11.02 26.82
CA SER A 45 13.25 -11.22 28.26
C SER A 45 14.50 -10.95 29.11
N SER A 46 15.69 -11.35 28.66
CA SER A 46 16.94 -11.09 29.39
C SER A 46 17.32 -9.60 29.36
N ILE A 47 17.03 -8.92 28.25
CA ILE A 47 17.27 -7.48 28.07
C ILE A 47 16.30 -6.66 28.94
N GLU A 48 15.04 -7.05 29.01
CA GLU A 48 14.02 -6.44 29.88
C GLU A 48 14.37 -6.61 31.35
N LYS A 49 14.86 -7.80 31.74
CA LYS A 49 15.37 -8.05 33.10
C LYS A 49 16.57 -7.16 33.45
N ALA A 50 17.40 -6.80 32.47
CA ALA A 50 18.46 -5.81 32.65
C ALA A 50 17.97 -4.35 32.68
N GLY A 51 16.66 -4.13 32.56
CA GLY A 51 16.02 -2.80 32.66
C GLY A 51 15.93 -2.05 31.33
N TYR A 52 16.01 -2.73 30.19
CA TYR A 52 15.94 -2.10 28.87
C TYR A 52 14.73 -2.60 28.08
N GLY A 53 13.96 -1.68 27.49
CA GLY A 53 13.05 -2.00 26.40
C GLY A 53 13.81 -2.04 25.08
N ALA A 54 13.29 -2.78 24.10
CA ALA A 54 13.98 -2.99 22.83
C ALA A 54 13.03 -2.94 21.64
N ILE A 55 13.54 -2.43 20.51
CA ILE A 55 13.04 -2.75 19.18
C ILE A 55 14.19 -3.34 18.37
N TRP A 56 13.91 -4.32 17.51
CA TRP A 56 14.96 -4.99 16.74
C TRP A 56 14.43 -5.51 15.42
N GLN A 57 15.31 -5.55 14.43
CA GLN A 57 15.09 -6.20 13.14
C GLN A 57 16.11 -7.33 13.01
N GLY A 58 15.64 -8.57 13.21
CA GLY A 58 16.50 -9.76 13.22
C GLY A 58 16.86 -10.27 11.82
N GLU A 59 17.98 -10.97 11.71
CA GLU A 59 18.36 -11.78 10.55
C GLU A 59 19.25 -12.96 11.00
N LYS A 60 19.00 -14.16 10.45
CA LYS A 60 19.63 -15.40 10.94
C LYS A 60 21.15 -15.40 10.76
N SER A 61 21.68 -14.69 9.78
CA SER A 61 23.11 -14.72 9.45
C SER A 61 23.60 -13.34 9.04
N TRP A 62 24.83 -13.02 9.46
CA TRP A 62 25.62 -11.84 9.07
C TRP A 62 25.08 -10.45 9.43
N ASN A 63 23.77 -10.27 9.66
CA ASN A 63 23.13 -8.96 9.85
C ASN A 63 22.27 -8.91 11.13
N GLY A 64 21.47 -7.86 11.25
CA GLY A 64 20.52 -7.60 12.32
C GLY A 64 20.91 -6.35 13.11
N VAL A 65 19.92 -5.53 13.45
CA VAL A 65 20.08 -4.30 14.23
C VAL A 65 19.03 -4.19 15.33
N ALA A 66 19.40 -3.61 16.47
CA ALA A 66 18.47 -3.30 17.55
C ALA A 66 18.73 -1.93 18.15
N ILE A 67 17.68 -1.33 18.73
CA ILE A 67 17.77 -0.15 19.59
C ILE A 67 17.22 -0.56 20.95
N LEU A 68 18.03 -0.38 21.98
CA LEU A 68 17.64 -0.56 23.38
C LEU A 68 17.47 0.81 24.03
N ALA A 69 16.47 0.96 24.89
CA ALA A 69 16.31 2.15 25.73
C ALA A 69 16.08 1.74 27.18
N LYS A 70 16.77 2.43 28.09
CA LYS A 70 16.69 2.13 29.51
C LYS A 70 15.35 2.58 30.08
N GLY A 71 14.65 1.68 30.77
CA GLY A 71 13.38 1.94 31.43
C GLY A 71 12.18 2.25 30.50
N THR A 72 12.35 2.14 29.18
CA THR A 72 11.29 2.39 28.22
C THR A 72 11.51 1.62 26.92
N VAL A 73 10.45 1.39 26.14
CA VAL A 73 10.58 0.82 24.79
C VAL A 73 10.80 1.98 23.80
N PRO A 74 11.84 1.93 22.95
CA PRO A 74 12.03 2.94 21.91
C PRO A 74 10.78 3.08 21.03
N VAL A 75 10.41 4.31 20.66
CA VAL A 75 9.28 4.54 19.77
C VAL A 75 9.76 4.39 18.34
N GLU A 76 9.43 3.26 17.71
CA GLU A 76 9.82 2.98 16.33
C GLU A 76 9.27 4.06 15.37
N ILE A 77 10.19 4.59 14.55
CA ILE A 77 9.88 5.49 13.44
C ILE A 77 9.88 4.73 12.12
N ARG A 78 10.89 3.86 11.91
CA ARG A 78 11.06 3.13 10.65
C ARG A 78 11.90 1.86 10.80
N ARG A 79 11.59 0.88 9.95
CA ARG A 79 12.42 -0.29 9.63
C ARG A 79 12.96 -0.22 8.21
N GLY A 80 14.24 -0.55 8.05
CA GLY A 80 14.94 -0.53 6.78
C GLY A 80 15.28 0.89 6.28
N LEU A 81 16.35 0.97 5.50
CA LEU A 81 16.78 2.21 4.87
C LEU A 81 15.88 2.51 3.65
N PRO A 82 15.38 3.74 3.45
CA PRO A 82 14.56 4.04 2.27
C PRO A 82 15.36 3.96 0.96
N GLY A 83 14.66 3.93 -0.19
CA GLY A 83 15.29 3.97 -1.51
C GLY A 83 15.74 2.62 -2.10
N GLY A 84 15.40 1.48 -1.49
CA GLY A 84 15.74 0.15 -2.04
C GLY A 84 14.73 -0.94 -1.67
N ARG A 85 13.64 -1.05 -2.44
CA ARG A 85 12.51 -1.97 -2.17
C ARG A 85 12.87 -3.46 -2.25
N LYS A 86 13.99 -3.80 -2.89
CA LYS A 86 14.52 -5.18 -2.99
C LYS A 86 15.58 -5.49 -1.91
N ASP A 87 15.96 -4.49 -1.10
CA ASP A 87 16.95 -4.66 -0.03
C ASP A 87 16.27 -5.23 1.21
N THR A 88 16.43 -6.53 1.41
CA THR A 88 15.81 -7.29 2.50
C THR A 88 16.73 -7.44 3.72
N GLN A 89 17.96 -6.89 3.67
CA GLN A 89 18.94 -7.06 4.73
C GLN A 89 18.59 -6.18 5.94
N SER A 90 18.60 -6.78 7.14
CA SER A 90 18.28 -6.11 8.40
C SER A 90 19.46 -5.25 8.88
N ARG A 91 19.63 -4.08 8.24
CA ARG A 91 20.79 -3.18 8.41
C ARG A 91 20.48 -1.78 8.94
N TYR A 92 19.21 -1.40 9.05
CA TYR A 92 18.82 -0.04 9.50
C TYR A 92 17.54 -0.07 10.30
N LEU A 93 17.53 0.62 11.44
CA LEU A 93 16.38 0.78 12.32
C LEU A 93 16.38 2.19 12.90
N GLU A 94 15.21 2.82 12.97
CA GLU A 94 15.07 4.22 13.42
C GLU A 94 14.01 4.35 14.50
N ALA A 95 14.34 5.05 15.59
CA ALA A 95 13.42 5.28 16.70
C ALA A 95 13.63 6.63 17.38
N ALA A 96 12.57 7.15 17.99
CA ALA A 96 12.65 8.25 18.92
C ALA A 96 12.87 7.73 20.34
N VAL A 97 13.89 8.24 21.04
CA VAL A 97 14.11 7.99 22.46
C VAL A 97 14.44 9.30 23.17
N GLU A 98 13.63 9.64 24.17
CA GLU A 98 13.74 10.90 24.92
C GLU A 98 13.84 12.18 24.05
N GLY A 99 13.23 12.16 22.85
CA GLY A 99 13.20 13.29 21.91
C GLY A 99 14.30 13.24 20.82
N VAL A 100 15.34 12.44 21.03
CA VAL A 100 16.39 12.23 20.03
C VAL A 100 15.95 11.16 19.04
N ILE A 101 16.06 11.46 17.74
CA ILE A 101 15.93 10.46 16.68
C ILE A 101 17.25 9.68 16.58
N ILE A 102 17.17 8.36 16.72
CA ILE A 102 18.30 7.45 16.68
C ILE A 102 18.16 6.58 15.44
N GLY A 103 19.05 6.77 14.47
CA GLY A 103 19.22 5.88 13.32
C GLY A 103 20.32 4.87 13.61
N CYS A 104 19.95 3.65 13.98
CA CYS A 104 20.85 2.52 14.20
C CYS A 104 21.16 1.83 12.88
N LEU A 105 22.44 1.78 12.49
CA LEU A 105 22.84 1.24 11.20
C LEU A 105 23.98 0.22 11.26
N TYR A 106 23.98 -0.70 10.30
CA TYR A 106 25.04 -1.66 10.03
C TYR A 106 25.36 -1.68 8.53
N LEU A 107 26.26 -0.78 8.14
CA LEU A 107 26.59 -0.54 6.74
C LEU A 107 27.31 -1.76 6.14
N PRO A 108 27.06 -2.13 4.88
CA PRO A 108 27.70 -3.30 4.27
C PRO A 108 29.24 -3.25 4.29
N ASN A 109 29.88 -4.37 4.64
CA ASN A 109 31.35 -4.47 4.67
C ASN A 109 31.99 -4.18 3.30
N GLY A 110 31.47 -4.81 2.24
CA GLY A 110 31.88 -4.56 0.85
C GLY A 110 33.06 -5.39 0.33
N ASN A 111 33.77 -6.16 1.17
CA ASN A 111 34.87 -7.00 0.68
C ASN A 111 34.40 -8.29 -0.03
N PRO A 112 35.14 -8.76 -1.07
CA PRO A 112 36.32 -8.12 -1.67
C PRO A 112 35.93 -6.92 -2.56
N ALA A 113 36.83 -5.95 -2.67
CA ALA A 113 36.72 -4.81 -3.58
C ALA A 113 37.85 -4.83 -4.64
N PRO A 114 37.57 -4.45 -5.90
CA PRO A 114 36.24 -4.13 -6.44
C PRO A 114 35.38 -5.39 -6.62
N GLY A 115 34.06 -5.21 -6.76
CA GLY A 115 33.13 -6.31 -7.06
C GLY A 115 31.71 -6.08 -6.53
N PRO A 116 30.79 -7.01 -6.76
CA PRO A 116 29.35 -6.81 -6.50
C PRO A 116 29.00 -6.44 -5.05
N LYS A 117 29.79 -6.92 -4.08
CA LYS A 117 29.62 -6.56 -2.66
C LYS A 117 30.04 -5.12 -2.38
N PHE A 118 31.10 -4.65 -3.03
CA PHE A 118 31.56 -3.27 -2.95
C PHE A 118 30.58 -2.32 -3.65
N ASP A 119 30.06 -2.70 -4.82
CA ASP A 119 29.05 -1.90 -5.52
C ASP A 119 27.75 -1.80 -4.70
N TYR A 120 27.35 -2.89 -4.02
CA TYR A 120 26.23 -2.86 -3.08
C TYR A 120 26.51 -1.92 -1.90
N LYS A 121 27.73 -1.92 -1.36
CA LYS A 121 28.12 -1.00 -0.30
C LYS A 121 27.97 0.46 -0.74
N LEU A 122 28.50 0.82 -1.91
CA LEU A 122 28.41 2.20 -2.42
C LEU A 122 26.96 2.64 -2.63
N ARG A 123 26.13 1.82 -3.29
CA ARG A 123 24.68 2.12 -3.45
C ARG A 123 23.93 2.23 -2.12
N TRP A 124 24.30 1.40 -1.14
CA TRP A 124 23.71 1.48 0.20
C TRP A 124 24.13 2.78 0.90
N PHE A 125 25.39 3.19 0.74
CA PHE A 125 25.93 4.44 1.27
C PHE A 125 25.23 5.65 0.67
N GLU A 126 25.06 5.70 -0.65
CA GLU A 126 24.36 6.78 -1.36
C GLU A 126 22.92 6.95 -0.84
N ARG A 127 22.20 5.82 -0.65
CA ARG A 127 20.87 5.83 -0.03
C ARG A 127 20.89 6.35 1.41
N LEU A 128 21.93 6.01 2.18
CA LEU A 128 22.09 6.53 3.54
C LEU A 128 22.30 8.04 3.48
N ALA A 129 23.17 8.53 2.60
CA ALA A 129 23.43 9.95 2.42
C ALA A 129 22.16 10.73 2.06
N LYS A 130 21.34 10.21 1.13
CA LYS A 130 20.04 10.83 0.79
C LYS A 130 19.05 10.84 1.95
N HIS A 131 18.99 9.75 2.73
CA HIS A 131 18.11 9.71 3.91
C HIS A 131 18.59 10.66 5.01
N ALA A 132 19.90 10.72 5.23
CA ALA A 132 20.55 11.59 6.20
C ALA A 132 20.30 13.08 5.88
N GLU A 133 20.31 13.45 4.61
CA GLU A 133 19.97 14.82 4.18
C GLU A 133 18.53 15.20 4.57
N ASN A 134 17.57 14.29 4.37
CA ASN A 134 16.18 14.52 4.79
C ASN A 134 16.08 14.68 6.31
N LEU A 135 16.80 13.86 7.09
CA LEU A 135 16.81 13.95 8.55
C LEU A 135 17.38 15.29 9.05
N LEU A 136 18.40 15.84 8.39
CA LEU A 136 18.91 17.18 8.71
C LEU A 136 17.90 18.28 8.38
N ALA A 137 17.14 18.13 7.30
CA ALA A 137 16.15 19.12 6.87
C ALA A 137 15.02 19.32 7.90
N GLU A 138 14.71 18.29 8.70
CA GLU A 138 13.72 18.35 9.79
C GLU A 138 14.15 19.24 10.97
N LYS A 139 15.44 19.60 11.07
CA LYS A 139 15.99 20.46 12.13
C LYS A 139 15.72 19.98 13.56
N VAL A 140 15.59 18.67 13.75
CA VAL A 140 15.44 18.03 15.05
C VAL A 140 16.76 17.39 15.51
N PRO A 141 16.91 17.03 16.80
CA PRO A 141 18.10 16.33 17.28
C PRO A 141 18.15 14.89 16.73
N VAL A 142 19.16 14.57 15.93
CA VAL A 142 19.33 13.26 15.29
C VAL A 142 20.75 12.73 15.52
N ALA A 143 20.85 11.44 15.81
CA ALA A 143 22.10 10.69 15.80
C ALA A 143 22.01 9.52 14.82
N LEU A 144 22.90 9.49 13.82
CA LEU A 144 23.17 8.29 13.02
C LEU A 144 24.34 7.55 13.66
N VAL A 145 24.07 6.33 14.10
CA VAL A 145 24.98 5.60 14.99
C VAL A 145 25.07 4.14 14.56
N GLY A 146 26.28 3.60 14.55
CA GLY A 146 26.48 2.17 14.35
C GLY A 146 27.83 1.85 13.74
N ASP A 147 27.92 0.63 13.20
CA ASP A 147 29.08 0.16 12.46
C ASP A 147 28.91 0.56 10.98
N PHE A 148 29.67 1.56 10.56
CA PHE A 148 29.67 2.07 9.20
C PHE A 148 30.57 1.25 8.28
N ASN A 149 31.39 0.31 8.79
CA ASN A 149 32.39 -0.36 7.98
C ASN A 149 33.20 0.65 7.11
N VAL A 150 33.55 1.80 7.66
CA VAL A 150 34.35 2.82 6.96
C VAL A 150 35.42 3.36 7.89
N MET A 151 36.62 3.50 7.35
CA MET A 151 37.76 4.19 7.95
C MET A 151 37.98 5.51 7.18
N PRO A 152 37.42 6.65 7.64
CA PRO A 152 37.44 7.89 6.86
C PRO A 152 38.84 8.46 6.60
N THR A 153 39.75 8.31 7.57
CA THR A 153 41.09 8.92 7.56
C THR A 153 42.21 7.94 7.94
N PRO A 154 43.48 8.23 7.64
CA PRO A 154 44.61 7.44 8.11
C PRO A 154 44.72 7.30 9.64
N LEU A 155 44.05 8.16 10.43
CA LEU A 155 43.99 8.03 11.90
C LEU A 155 43.04 6.91 12.34
N ASP A 156 42.20 6.43 11.44
CA ASP A 156 41.14 5.44 11.71
C ASP A 156 41.60 4.00 11.44
N VAL A 157 42.87 3.81 11.05
CA VAL A 157 43.48 2.52 10.74
C VAL A 157 44.93 2.48 11.23
N TYR A 158 45.32 1.36 11.85
CA TYR A 158 46.69 1.25 12.38
C TYR A 158 47.77 1.28 11.30
N ASP A 159 47.49 0.72 10.12
CA ASP A 159 48.38 0.61 8.97
C ASP A 159 47.65 1.08 7.69
N PRO A 160 47.61 2.39 7.40
CA PRO A 160 46.88 2.92 6.24
C PRO A 160 47.32 2.31 4.90
N GLU A 161 48.61 2.09 4.70
CA GLU A 161 49.14 1.57 3.44
C GLU A 161 48.72 0.12 3.19
N GLY A 162 48.73 -0.72 4.24
CA GLY A 162 48.28 -2.11 4.15
C GLY A 162 46.78 -2.27 3.89
N TRP A 163 45.98 -1.22 4.06
CA TRP A 163 44.52 -1.26 3.92
C TRP A 163 43.98 -0.45 2.74
N LYS A 164 44.83 0.22 1.96
CA LYS A 164 44.41 1.11 0.84
C LYS A 164 43.46 0.46 -0.16
N ASP A 165 43.58 -0.86 -0.35
CA ASP A 165 42.77 -1.64 -1.30
C ASP A 165 41.55 -2.31 -0.64
N ASP A 166 41.42 -2.27 0.70
CA ASP A 166 40.30 -2.86 1.43
C ASP A 166 39.04 -2.01 1.28
N ALA A 167 37.89 -2.67 1.09
CA ALA A 167 36.60 -2.01 0.92
C ALA A 167 36.25 -0.99 2.01
N LEU A 168 36.85 -1.07 3.21
CA LEU A 168 36.61 -0.15 4.32
C LEU A 168 37.45 1.14 4.25
N PHE A 169 38.56 1.16 3.49
CA PHE A 169 39.52 2.30 3.46
C PHE A 169 39.81 2.84 2.04
N ARG A 170 39.33 2.18 0.99
CA ARG A 170 39.44 2.66 -0.39
C ARG A 170 38.94 4.10 -0.58
N SER A 171 39.52 4.80 -1.54
CA SER A 171 39.20 6.20 -1.88
C SER A 171 37.71 6.45 -2.07
N GLU A 172 37.04 5.56 -2.81
CA GLU A 172 35.64 5.66 -3.20
C GLU A 172 34.72 5.69 -1.97
N VAL A 173 34.99 4.83 -0.98
CA VAL A 173 34.20 4.78 0.27
C VAL A 173 34.50 5.97 1.18
N ARG A 174 35.73 6.46 1.17
CA ARG A 174 36.12 7.67 1.92
C ARG A 174 35.49 8.93 1.32
N GLU A 175 35.35 8.98 -0.01
CA GLU A 175 34.63 10.04 -0.72
C GLU A 175 33.15 10.04 -0.35
N GLU A 176 32.48 8.89 -0.36
CA GLU A 176 31.08 8.78 0.07
C GLU A 176 30.86 9.23 1.53
N PHE A 177 31.77 8.85 2.44
CA PHE A 177 31.73 9.34 3.81
C PHE A 177 31.98 10.85 3.90
N GLY A 178 32.89 11.38 3.08
CA GLY A 178 33.13 12.81 2.94
C GLY A 178 31.89 13.56 2.45
N ASN A 179 31.18 13.03 1.47
CA ASN A 179 29.93 13.59 0.94
C ASN A 179 28.83 13.61 2.00
N LEU A 180 28.70 12.54 2.79
CA LEU A 180 27.79 12.51 3.94
C LEU A 180 28.14 13.61 4.95
N MET A 181 29.42 13.74 5.32
CA MET A 181 29.87 14.78 6.25
C MET A 181 29.64 16.19 5.71
N ALA A 182 29.79 16.40 4.40
CA ALA A 182 29.59 17.70 3.75
C ALA A 182 28.14 18.24 3.87
N GLN A 183 27.17 17.38 4.19
CA GLN A 183 25.78 17.79 4.47
C GLN A 183 25.63 18.58 5.79
N GLY A 184 26.64 18.53 6.68
CA GLY A 184 26.62 19.21 7.97
C GLY A 184 26.52 18.29 9.19
N TRP A 185 26.73 16.98 9.01
CA TRP A 185 26.86 16.03 10.12
C TRP A 185 28.16 16.24 10.89
N ILE A 186 28.14 15.98 12.19
CA ILE A 186 29.31 16.15 13.07
C ILE A 186 29.69 14.79 13.66
N ASP A 187 30.90 14.32 13.35
CA ASP A 187 31.51 13.12 13.96
C ASP A 187 31.87 13.44 15.42
N ALA A 188 31.17 12.81 16.36
CA ALA A 188 31.30 13.13 17.78
C ALA A 188 32.71 12.85 18.34
N ILE A 189 33.34 11.74 17.94
CA ILE A 189 34.66 11.37 18.43
C ILE A 189 35.69 12.33 17.86
N ARG A 190 35.68 12.55 16.54
CA ARG A 190 36.65 13.44 15.90
C ARG A 190 36.47 14.90 16.30
N SER A 191 35.24 15.33 16.63
CA SER A 191 34.99 16.66 17.18
C SER A 191 35.62 16.88 18.55
N LEU A 192 35.76 15.85 19.38
CA LEU A 192 36.37 15.95 20.72
C LEU A 192 37.85 15.56 20.74
N ARG A 193 38.26 14.66 19.84
CA ARG A 193 39.60 14.04 19.75
C ARG A 193 40.09 14.07 18.29
N PRO A 194 40.38 15.26 17.73
CA PRO A 194 40.67 15.40 16.30
C PRO A 194 41.90 14.60 15.85
N GLU A 195 42.97 14.62 16.64
CA GLU A 195 44.28 14.04 16.26
C GLU A 195 44.60 12.69 16.92
N GLU A 196 43.70 12.17 17.78
CA GLU A 196 43.99 10.96 18.57
C GLU A 196 43.68 9.68 17.76
N ARG A 197 44.57 8.68 17.80
CA ARG A 197 44.27 7.36 17.22
C ARG A 197 43.39 6.55 18.16
N ILE A 198 42.09 6.56 17.88
CA ILE A 198 41.07 5.82 18.61
C ILE A 198 40.53 4.74 17.68
N TYR A 199 40.47 3.50 18.15
CA TYR A 199 39.94 2.37 17.40
C TYR A 199 38.74 1.77 18.14
N THR A 200 37.86 1.11 17.40
CA THR A 200 36.63 0.48 17.89
C THR A 200 36.58 -1.01 17.59
N PHE A 201 37.48 -1.49 16.72
CA PHE A 201 37.56 -2.87 16.25
C PHE A 201 38.99 -3.42 16.27
N TRP A 202 39.16 -4.69 16.69
CA TRP A 202 40.43 -5.43 16.65
C TRP A 202 40.22 -6.90 16.29
N LYS A 203 40.89 -7.34 15.22
CA LYS A 203 40.90 -8.76 14.79
C LYS A 203 41.35 -9.68 15.92
N TYR A 204 40.76 -10.88 16.01
CA TYR A 204 41.13 -11.88 17.01
C TYR A 204 42.58 -12.39 16.86
N LEU A 205 43.15 -12.31 15.66
CA LEU A 205 44.46 -12.86 15.34
C LEU A 205 45.61 -11.88 15.64
N ARG A 206 46.82 -12.42 15.79
CA ARG A 206 48.09 -11.66 15.89
C ARG A 206 48.12 -10.64 17.03
N ASN A 207 47.44 -10.93 18.14
CA ASN A 207 47.34 -10.08 19.31
C ASN A 207 47.03 -8.61 18.94
N ALA A 208 46.09 -8.37 18.02
CA ALA A 208 45.81 -7.04 17.50
C ALA A 208 45.36 -6.07 18.60
N TRP A 209 44.52 -6.54 19.54
CA TRP A 209 44.07 -5.75 20.69
C TRP A 209 45.22 -5.34 21.63
N GLY A 210 46.09 -6.28 22.00
CA GLY A 210 47.23 -6.00 22.89
C GLY A 210 48.25 -5.05 22.26
N ARG A 211 48.45 -5.12 20.93
CA ARG A 211 49.30 -4.19 20.17
C ARG A 211 48.61 -2.88 19.80
N ASN A 212 47.33 -2.72 20.15
CA ASN A 212 46.47 -1.64 19.70
C ASN A 212 46.44 -1.44 18.16
N ALA A 213 46.55 -2.53 17.39
CA ALA A 213 46.47 -2.54 15.93
C ALA A 213 45.00 -2.67 15.48
N GLY A 214 44.23 -1.60 15.63
CA GLY A 214 42.78 -1.59 15.40
C GLY A 214 42.30 -0.75 14.22
N LEU A 215 40.98 -0.69 14.08
CA LEU A 215 40.24 0.14 13.10
C LEU A 215 39.15 0.95 13.83
N ARG A 216 38.85 2.16 13.36
CA ARG A 216 37.66 2.93 13.79
C ARG A 216 36.59 2.84 12.72
N ILE A 217 35.60 2.00 12.96
CA ILE A 217 34.49 1.75 12.03
C ILE A 217 33.12 1.95 12.65
N ASP A 218 33.06 2.13 13.98
CA ASP A 218 31.85 2.52 14.70
C ASP A 218 31.83 4.03 14.89
N HIS A 219 30.81 4.71 14.37
CA HIS A 219 30.74 6.18 14.32
C HIS A 219 29.45 6.72 14.94
N PHE A 220 29.55 7.97 15.43
CA PHE A 220 28.43 8.79 15.88
C PHE A 220 28.38 10.06 15.04
N LEU A 221 27.44 10.13 14.09
CA LEU A 221 27.21 11.32 13.30
C LEU A 221 26.00 12.06 13.87
N LEU A 222 26.22 13.27 14.36
CA LEU A 222 25.22 14.07 15.07
C LEU A 222 24.73 15.22 14.20
N SER A 223 23.42 15.51 14.24
CA SER A 223 22.89 16.74 13.68
C SER A 223 23.44 17.95 14.44
N PRO A 224 23.51 19.15 13.84
CA PRO A 224 24.00 20.35 14.53
C PRO A 224 23.33 20.62 15.88
N GLN A 225 22.01 20.35 15.98
CA GLN A 225 21.21 20.52 17.19
C GLN A 225 21.62 19.57 18.31
N LEU A 226 22.03 18.34 17.96
CA LEU A 226 22.45 17.35 18.94
C LEU A 226 23.94 17.52 19.30
N ALA A 227 24.76 17.91 18.33
CA ALA A 227 26.19 18.12 18.52
C ALA A 227 26.53 19.30 19.45
N SER A 228 25.64 20.29 19.59
CA SER A 228 25.80 21.38 20.57
C SER A 228 25.69 20.89 22.02
N ARG A 229 25.09 19.72 22.25
CA ARG A 229 24.95 19.07 23.56
C ARG A 229 26.06 18.05 23.84
N LEU A 230 26.95 17.78 22.89
CA LEU A 230 28.03 16.80 23.04
C LEU A 230 29.00 17.22 24.15
N LYS A 231 29.13 16.38 25.19
CA LYS A 231 29.97 16.63 26.36
C LYS A 231 31.20 15.73 26.38
N ALA A 232 31.02 14.44 26.12
CA ALA A 232 32.09 13.45 26.12
C ALA A 232 31.81 12.37 25.07
N ALA A 233 32.87 11.70 24.61
CA ALA A 233 32.81 10.52 23.78
C ALA A 233 34.02 9.64 24.10
N ASP A 234 33.83 8.33 24.17
CA ASP A 234 34.91 7.38 24.44
C ASP A 234 34.59 5.97 23.93
N VAL A 235 35.58 5.08 24.00
CA VAL A 235 35.48 3.66 23.67
C VAL A 235 35.83 2.83 24.89
N ASP A 236 34.94 1.92 25.28
CA ASP A 236 35.19 0.98 26.39
C ASP A 236 36.12 -0.16 25.92
N ARG A 237 37.36 0.16 25.55
CA ARG A 237 38.35 -0.73 24.92
C ARG A 237 38.60 -2.01 25.72
N ASP A 238 38.51 -1.97 27.04
CA ASP A 238 38.76 -3.12 27.90
C ASP A 238 37.70 -4.22 27.74
N VAL A 239 36.49 -3.88 27.30
CA VAL A 239 35.41 -4.85 27.03
C VAL A 239 35.81 -5.81 25.92
N ARG A 240 36.59 -5.35 24.93
CA ARG A 240 37.17 -6.20 23.87
C ARG A 240 38.16 -7.23 24.44
N GLY A 241 38.78 -6.95 25.59
CA GLY A 241 39.71 -7.84 26.27
C GLY A 241 39.04 -8.96 27.08
N TRP A 242 37.71 -8.93 27.25
CA TRP A 242 36.99 -9.95 28.00
C TRP A 242 36.88 -11.27 27.22
N GLU A 243 36.76 -12.37 27.95
CA GLU A 243 36.54 -13.69 27.39
C GLU A 243 35.23 -13.71 26.57
N HIS A 244 35.26 -14.37 25.41
CA HIS A 244 34.14 -14.46 24.45
C HIS A 244 33.60 -13.13 23.90
N SER A 245 34.28 -12.01 24.12
CA SER A 245 33.81 -10.70 23.64
C SER A 245 33.79 -10.57 22.11
N SER A 246 33.03 -9.58 21.62
CA SER A 246 33.03 -9.20 20.20
C SER A 246 34.43 -8.74 19.76
N ASP A 247 34.70 -8.73 18.46
CA ASP A 247 35.87 -8.06 17.89
C ASP A 247 35.75 -6.52 17.91
N HIS A 248 34.57 -6.01 18.24
CA HIS A 248 34.33 -4.60 18.54
C HIS A 248 34.37 -4.32 20.06
N ALA A 249 34.62 -3.06 20.41
CA ALA A 249 34.39 -2.51 21.74
C ALA A 249 33.18 -1.55 21.72
N PRO A 250 32.39 -1.45 22.80
CA PRO A 250 31.31 -0.47 22.89
C PRO A 250 31.85 0.96 22.79
N VAL A 251 31.17 1.76 21.98
CA VAL A 251 31.49 3.18 21.77
C VAL A 251 30.33 4.00 22.31
N TRP A 252 30.61 5.09 23.02
CA TRP A 252 29.54 5.90 23.60
C TRP A 252 29.83 7.39 23.54
N ILE A 253 28.75 8.16 23.58
CA ILE A 253 28.76 9.60 23.78
C ILE A 253 27.92 9.96 25.00
N GLU A 254 28.28 11.06 25.67
CA GLU A 254 27.50 11.70 26.71
C GLU A 254 27.01 13.06 26.20
N LEU A 255 25.69 13.25 26.27
CA LEU A 255 25.01 14.48 25.92
C LEU A 255 24.53 15.20 27.18
N ALA A 256 24.82 16.50 27.25
CA ALA A 256 24.31 17.39 28.28
C ALA A 256 22.79 17.65 28.10
N SER A 257 22.15 18.06 29.19
CA SER A 257 20.73 18.48 29.19
C SER A 257 20.51 19.86 28.56
N LYS A 258 21.57 20.67 28.39
CA LYS A 258 21.59 21.98 27.74
C LYS A 258 22.81 22.08 26.81
N GLU A 259 22.85 23.09 25.93
CA GLU A 259 24.01 23.33 25.06
C GLU A 259 25.29 23.57 25.88
N VAL A 260 26.40 23.01 25.42
CA VAL A 260 27.71 23.18 26.04
C VAL A 260 28.42 24.32 25.32
N ALA A 261 28.81 25.37 26.04
CA ALA A 261 29.61 26.46 25.48
C ALA A 261 30.96 25.91 24.97
N ARG A 262 31.13 25.81 23.65
CA ARG A 262 32.38 25.29 23.06
C ARG A 262 33.53 26.30 23.25
N ARG A 263 34.62 25.87 23.90
CA ARG A 263 35.93 26.57 23.82
C ARG A 263 36.49 26.37 22.41
N ALA A 264 36.53 27.44 21.61
CA ALA A 264 37.04 27.40 20.25
C ALA A 264 38.58 27.26 20.20
N VAL A 265 39.06 26.31 19.40
CA VAL A 265 40.45 26.26 18.90
C VAL A 265 40.59 27.27 17.76
N LYS A 266 41.64 28.11 17.81
CA LYS A 266 41.88 29.25 16.89
C LYS A 266 42.42 28.82 15.51
N ALA A 267 41.89 29.42 14.44
CA ALA A 267 42.53 29.58 13.13
C ALA A 267 42.12 30.96 12.51
N PRO A 268 42.86 31.53 11.54
CA PRO A 268 43.22 32.96 11.51
C PRO A 268 42.22 33.92 10.83
N LYS A 269 42.37 35.20 11.20
CA LYS A 269 41.55 36.38 10.86
C LYS A 269 41.36 36.63 9.35
N LYS A 270 40.14 37.00 8.96
CA LYS A 270 39.89 38.05 7.95
C LYS A 270 38.87 39.06 8.46
N GLN A 271 39.23 40.33 8.24
CA GLN A 271 38.60 41.56 8.71
C GLN A 271 37.23 41.82 8.06
N GLY A 272 36.37 42.52 8.78
CA GLY A 272 35.17 43.17 8.26
C GLY A 272 34.18 43.50 9.38
N ASP A 273 34.48 44.52 10.17
CA ASP A 273 33.58 45.07 11.20
C ASP A 273 32.28 45.61 10.57
N VAL A 274 31.13 45.19 11.12
CA VAL A 274 29.95 46.07 11.24
C VAL A 274 29.37 45.89 12.65
N LYS A 275 29.48 46.95 13.46
CA LYS A 275 28.90 47.09 14.79
C LYS A 275 27.37 47.19 14.74
N ARG A 276 26.68 46.53 15.69
CA ARG A 276 25.55 47.07 16.50
C ARG A 276 24.99 45.99 17.46
N PRO A 277 24.33 46.39 18.57
CA PRO A 277 24.90 46.95 19.79
C PRO A 277 24.74 45.98 20.98
N ALA A 278 25.22 46.42 22.14
CA ALA A 278 25.21 45.71 23.40
C ALA A 278 23.81 45.30 23.89
N ALA A 279 23.81 44.24 24.71
CA ALA A 279 22.69 43.70 25.45
C ALA A 279 21.95 44.77 26.26
N ASP A 280 20.63 44.61 26.33
CA ASP A 280 19.81 45.22 27.37
C ASP A 280 18.96 44.13 28.02
N GLU A 281 19.04 44.05 29.34
CA GLU A 281 18.27 43.16 30.19
C GLU A 281 16.85 43.72 30.36
N GLY A 282 15.83 42.90 30.13
CA GLY A 282 14.48 43.12 30.68
C GLY A 282 13.46 43.81 29.78
N SER A 283 12.70 43.04 28.98
CA SER A 283 11.35 43.43 28.54
C SER A 283 10.50 42.21 28.16
N LYS A 284 9.29 42.12 28.73
CA LYS A 284 8.27 41.12 28.39
C LYS A 284 7.78 41.35 26.95
N THR A 285 8.14 40.49 26.00
CA THR A 285 7.54 40.51 24.67
C THR A 285 6.06 40.12 24.75
N ALA A 286 5.18 40.89 24.09
CA ALA A 286 3.73 40.65 24.07
C ALA A 286 3.39 39.22 23.58
N PRO A 287 2.38 38.53 24.16
CA PRO A 287 2.09 37.11 23.90
C PRO A 287 1.97 36.72 22.42
N LEU A 288 1.41 37.61 21.57
CA LEU A 288 1.19 37.35 20.15
C LEU A 288 2.33 37.83 19.23
N ALA A 289 3.45 38.34 19.76
CA ALA A 289 4.51 38.93 18.95
C ALA A 289 5.10 37.95 17.91
N LYS A 290 5.28 36.68 18.28
CA LYS A 290 5.75 35.63 17.35
C LYS A 290 4.69 35.27 16.30
N TYR A 291 3.41 35.35 16.65
CA TYR A 291 2.31 35.11 15.71
C TYR A 291 2.27 36.20 14.64
N HIS A 292 2.27 37.47 15.04
CA HIS A 292 2.28 38.61 14.12
C HIS A 292 3.53 38.67 13.24
N GLN A 293 4.71 38.29 13.74
CA GLN A 293 5.94 38.26 12.94
C GLN A 293 5.93 37.21 11.82
N LYS A 294 5.16 36.12 11.96
CA LYS A 294 5.12 35.02 11.00
C LYS A 294 4.07 35.20 9.90
N ARG A 295 3.19 36.20 10.00
CA ARG A 295 2.08 36.42 9.06
C ARG A 295 2.21 37.76 8.36
N ASP A 296 1.81 37.75 7.10
CA ASP A 296 1.53 38.94 6.31
C ASP A 296 0.01 39.02 6.16
N PHE A 297 -0.64 39.82 7.02
CA PHE A 297 -2.10 39.91 7.09
C PHE A 297 -2.75 40.54 5.86
N ASP A 298 -1.97 41.12 4.95
CA ASP A 298 -2.45 41.56 3.64
C ASP A 298 -2.56 40.38 2.64
N LYS A 299 -1.96 39.22 2.96
CA LYS A 299 -1.86 38.05 2.07
C LYS A 299 -2.39 36.74 2.66
N THR A 300 -2.77 36.73 3.92
CA THR A 300 -3.38 35.57 4.58
C THR A 300 -4.78 35.90 5.08
N PRO A 301 -5.77 34.99 4.97
CA PRO A 301 -7.10 35.17 5.56
C PRO A 301 -7.13 34.96 7.08
N GLU A 302 -5.99 34.65 7.71
CA GLU A 302 -5.88 34.44 9.15
C GLU A 302 -6.13 35.73 9.96
N PRO A 303 -6.83 35.67 11.11
CA PRO A 303 -7.12 36.85 11.92
C PRO A 303 -5.90 37.37 12.70
N GLY A 304 -5.61 38.67 12.60
CA GLY A 304 -4.55 39.31 13.38
C GLY A 304 -4.80 39.31 14.89
N GLY A 305 -6.05 39.55 15.31
CA GLY A 305 -6.55 39.51 16.70
C GLY A 305 -5.81 40.38 17.73
N LYS A 306 -6.45 40.64 18.88
CA LYS A 306 -5.80 41.27 20.05
C LYS A 306 -6.09 40.42 21.29
N VAL A 307 -5.19 40.42 22.26
CA VAL A 307 -5.42 39.75 23.55
C VAL A 307 -6.57 40.47 24.28
N PRO A 308 -7.72 39.81 24.51
CA PRO A 308 -8.85 40.43 25.20
C PRO A 308 -8.60 40.59 26.71
N ARG A 309 -9.36 41.49 27.35
CA ARG A 309 -9.20 41.78 28.80
C ARG A 309 -9.67 40.66 29.73
N HIS A 310 -10.42 39.67 29.23
CA HIS A 310 -10.98 38.56 29.99
C HIS A 310 -10.59 37.24 29.33
N ALA A 311 -10.16 36.27 30.15
CA ALA A 311 -9.79 34.92 29.70
C ALA A 311 -10.92 33.95 30.04
N GLY A 312 -11.34 33.16 29.05
CA GLY A 312 -12.19 31.98 29.18
C GLY A 312 -11.37 30.70 29.26
N ASN A 313 -12.05 29.56 29.10
CA ASN A 313 -11.44 28.23 29.09
C ASN A 313 -11.79 27.44 27.83
N SER A 314 -11.87 28.10 26.67
CA SER A 314 -12.18 27.39 25.43
C SER A 314 -11.03 26.50 24.96
N PHE A 315 -11.33 25.44 24.22
CA PHE A 315 -10.36 24.70 23.43
C PHE A 315 -10.88 24.47 22.02
N VAL A 316 -9.94 24.27 21.10
CA VAL A 316 -10.24 23.90 19.72
C VAL A 316 -9.19 22.93 19.20
N VAL A 317 -9.62 22.04 18.31
CA VAL A 317 -8.76 21.16 17.53
C VAL A 317 -9.04 21.43 16.05
N GLN A 318 -8.03 21.85 15.30
CA GLN A 318 -8.14 22.11 13.87
C GLN A 318 -7.39 21.04 13.08
N GLU A 319 -8.04 20.42 12.10
CA GLU A 319 -7.41 19.55 11.12
C GLU A 319 -6.75 20.40 10.04
N HIS A 320 -5.46 20.16 9.78
CA HIS A 320 -4.64 20.99 8.93
C HIS A 320 -3.96 20.16 7.82
N HIS A 321 -4.43 20.35 6.59
CA HIS A 321 -3.85 19.79 5.37
C HIS A 321 -2.77 20.72 4.79
N ALA A 322 -1.65 20.84 5.51
CA ALA A 322 -0.46 21.55 5.03
C ALA A 322 0.43 20.64 4.16
N ARG A 323 1.74 20.91 4.05
CA ARG A 323 2.70 20.00 3.39
C ARG A 323 2.66 18.57 3.94
N ALA A 324 2.29 18.43 5.22
CA ALA A 324 1.94 17.18 5.88
C ALA A 324 0.64 17.38 6.69
N HIS A 325 -0.20 16.34 6.70
CA HIS A 325 -1.45 16.33 7.45
C HIS A 325 -1.18 16.21 8.96
N HIS A 326 -1.83 17.05 9.76
CA HIS A 326 -1.73 17.05 11.22
C HIS A 326 -2.96 17.72 11.88
N PHE A 327 -3.05 17.63 13.20
CA PHE A 327 -4.10 18.27 14.00
C PHE A 327 -3.49 19.31 14.95
N ASP A 328 -3.97 20.55 14.90
CA ASP A 328 -3.58 21.62 15.80
C ASP A 328 -4.49 21.61 17.05
N PHE A 329 -3.95 21.17 18.19
CA PHE A 329 -4.62 21.19 19.50
C PHE A 329 -4.36 22.51 20.21
N ARG A 330 -5.39 23.22 20.66
CA ARG A 330 -5.25 24.55 21.25
C ARG A 330 -6.09 24.73 22.50
N LEU A 331 -5.50 25.32 23.54
CA LEU A 331 -6.17 25.65 24.81
C LEU A 331 -6.12 27.16 25.03
N GLU A 332 -7.24 27.77 25.36
CA GLU A 332 -7.29 29.16 25.81
C GLU A 332 -6.66 29.28 27.20
N MET A 333 -5.61 30.07 27.32
CA MET A 333 -4.93 30.39 28.58
C MET A 333 -4.56 31.87 28.58
N ASP A 334 -4.97 32.60 29.62
CA ASP A 334 -4.59 34.01 29.82
C ASP A 334 -4.83 34.91 28.58
N GLY A 335 -5.92 34.64 27.85
CA GLY A 335 -6.37 35.46 26.71
C GLY A 335 -5.73 35.12 25.37
N VAL A 336 -5.00 34.00 25.26
CA VAL A 336 -4.44 33.48 23.99
C VAL A 336 -4.70 31.98 23.84
N LEU A 337 -4.64 31.47 22.61
CA LEU A 337 -4.67 30.05 22.30
C LEU A 337 -3.25 29.46 22.32
N VAL A 338 -2.91 28.82 23.43
CA VAL A 338 -1.67 28.04 23.56
C VAL A 338 -1.81 26.77 22.72
N SER A 339 -0.86 26.52 21.83
CA SER A 339 -1.11 25.68 20.64
C SER A 339 -0.06 24.59 20.43
N TRP A 340 -0.50 23.41 19.99
CA TRP A 340 0.35 22.27 19.69
C TRP A 340 -0.04 21.57 18.38
N ALA A 341 0.91 21.32 17.49
CA ALA A 341 0.71 20.48 16.32
C ALA A 341 0.87 18.99 16.68
N VAL A 342 -0.12 18.16 16.32
CA VAL A 342 -0.23 16.74 16.68
C VAL A 342 -0.35 15.88 15.40
N PRO A 343 0.77 15.37 14.84
CA PRO A 343 0.79 14.72 13.52
C PRO A 343 -0.06 13.44 13.40
N LYS A 344 -0.24 12.73 14.51
CA LYS A 344 -0.99 11.45 14.55
C LYS A 344 -2.38 11.60 15.20
N GLY A 345 -2.92 12.81 15.28
CA GLY A 345 -4.21 13.11 15.90
C GLY A 345 -4.19 13.04 17.43
N ILE A 346 -5.29 13.51 18.03
CA ILE A 346 -5.47 13.53 19.49
C ILE A 346 -5.70 12.09 19.99
N PRO A 347 -5.09 11.66 21.11
CA PRO A 347 -5.30 10.29 21.61
C PRO A 347 -6.76 10.09 22.08
N GLU A 348 -7.46 9.13 21.47
CA GLU A 348 -8.82 8.70 21.82
C GLU A 348 -8.82 7.43 22.71
N ASP A 349 -7.65 6.98 23.14
CA ASP A 349 -7.50 5.86 24.06
C ASP A 349 -6.32 6.09 25.01
N THR A 350 -6.32 5.38 26.13
CA THR A 350 -5.31 5.57 27.19
C THR A 350 -3.98 4.88 26.93
N ALA A 351 -3.88 4.00 25.92
CA ALA A 351 -2.64 3.37 25.49
C ALA A 351 -1.87 4.28 24.53
N ALA A 352 -2.57 5.09 23.73
CA ALA A 352 -1.98 6.03 22.79
C ALA A 352 -1.25 7.18 23.51
N LYS A 353 0.01 7.39 23.11
CA LYS A 353 0.82 8.56 23.45
C LYS A 353 1.12 9.32 22.16
N ARG A 354 0.72 10.58 22.08
CA ARG A 354 0.85 11.40 20.87
C ARG A 354 1.87 12.50 21.10
N LEU A 355 2.75 12.69 20.13
CA LEU A 355 3.65 13.84 20.09
C LEU A 355 2.82 15.09 19.80
N ALA A 356 2.93 16.10 20.65
CA ALA A 356 2.28 17.40 20.53
C ALA A 356 3.38 18.47 20.52
N VAL A 357 3.67 19.05 19.37
CA VAL A 357 4.77 20.01 19.18
C VAL A 357 4.23 21.42 19.45
N HIS A 358 4.69 22.08 20.50
CA HIS A 358 4.23 23.42 20.86
C HIS A 358 4.63 24.43 19.77
N VAL A 359 3.65 25.18 19.26
CA VAL A 359 3.85 26.23 18.25
C VAL A 359 3.65 27.59 18.90
N GLU A 360 3.71 28.68 18.13
CA GLU A 360 3.39 30.01 18.67
C GLU A 360 1.94 30.09 19.19
N ASP A 361 1.71 30.97 20.17
CA ASP A 361 0.35 31.25 20.66
C ASP A 361 -0.46 31.99 19.59
N HIS A 362 -1.75 31.69 19.51
CA HIS A 362 -2.65 32.27 18.51
C HIS A 362 -3.67 33.21 19.17
N PRO A 363 -4.20 34.22 18.45
CA PRO A 363 -5.30 35.02 18.95
C PRO A 363 -6.57 34.18 19.12
N LEU A 364 -7.48 34.55 20.02
CA LEU A 364 -8.70 33.77 20.27
C LEU A 364 -9.59 33.66 19.03
N GLU A 365 -9.63 34.71 18.22
CA GLU A 365 -10.37 34.74 16.95
C GLU A 365 -9.87 33.68 15.97
N TYR A 366 -8.61 33.22 16.09
CA TYR A 366 -8.08 32.12 15.27
C TYR A 366 -8.77 30.78 15.57
N GLY A 367 -9.32 30.60 16.78
CA GLY A 367 -10.03 29.38 17.15
C GLY A 367 -11.34 29.18 16.38
N GLU A 368 -11.87 30.25 15.76
CA GLU A 368 -13.06 30.21 14.91
C GLU A 368 -12.72 30.15 13.41
N PHE A 369 -11.45 30.18 13.05
CA PHE A 369 -11.01 30.22 11.65
C PHE A 369 -11.11 28.84 10.98
N GLU A 370 -11.80 28.80 9.83
CA GLU A 370 -11.81 27.70 8.86
C GLU A 370 -11.58 28.27 7.47
N GLY A 371 -10.74 27.62 6.66
CA GLY A 371 -10.44 28.13 5.31
C GLY A 371 -9.14 27.61 4.71
N VAL A 372 -8.78 28.18 3.56
CA VAL A 372 -7.56 27.83 2.83
C VAL A 372 -6.53 28.95 2.99
N ILE A 373 -5.37 28.63 3.56
CA ILE A 373 -4.22 29.55 3.64
C ILE A 373 -3.44 29.47 2.31
N PRO A 374 -3.32 30.57 1.54
CA PRO A 374 -2.74 30.53 0.20
C PRO A 374 -1.28 30.07 0.16
N LYS A 375 -0.90 29.39 -0.92
CA LYS A 375 0.47 28.89 -1.16
C LYS A 375 1.48 30.05 -1.11
N GLY A 376 2.53 29.89 -0.32
CA GLY A 376 3.57 30.91 -0.12
C GLY A 376 3.52 31.59 1.25
N ASN A 377 2.37 31.50 1.95
CA ASN A 377 2.23 31.93 3.34
C ASN A 377 2.68 30.83 4.32
N TYR A 378 3.06 31.24 5.53
CA TYR A 378 3.38 30.33 6.62
C TYR A 378 2.11 29.54 7.01
N GLY A 379 2.20 28.22 7.10
CA GLY A 379 1.03 27.36 7.34
C GLY A 379 0.13 27.16 6.12
N ALA A 380 0.62 27.36 4.88
CA ALA A 380 -0.19 27.12 3.68
C ALA A 380 -0.81 25.71 3.65
N GLY A 381 -2.13 25.65 3.47
CA GLY A 381 -2.92 24.44 3.59
C GLY A 381 -4.40 24.74 3.85
N THR A 382 -5.22 23.68 3.90
CA THR A 382 -6.63 23.80 4.31
C THR A 382 -6.74 23.55 5.81
N VAL A 383 -7.46 24.41 6.53
CA VAL A 383 -7.73 24.33 7.96
C VAL A 383 -9.24 24.15 8.18
N ALA A 384 -9.62 23.14 8.95
CA ALA A 384 -11.01 22.86 9.33
C ALA A 384 -11.11 22.55 10.83
N ILE A 385 -12.19 22.92 11.51
CA ILE A 385 -12.38 22.63 12.94
C ILE A 385 -12.83 21.17 13.08
N TRP A 386 -12.01 20.37 13.76
CA TRP A 386 -12.26 18.97 14.05
C TRP A 386 -13.04 18.78 15.36
N ASP A 387 -12.74 19.56 16.39
CA ASP A 387 -13.47 19.58 17.67
C ASP A 387 -13.32 20.93 18.37
N LYS A 388 -14.25 21.27 19.26
CA LYS A 388 -14.22 22.48 20.09
C LYS A 388 -15.01 22.30 21.38
N GLY A 389 -14.70 23.10 22.38
CA GLY A 389 -15.46 23.11 23.63
C GLY A 389 -14.77 23.87 24.74
N GLU A 390 -14.93 23.40 25.97
CA GLU A 390 -14.30 23.98 27.16
C GLU A 390 -13.31 22.98 27.79
N TRP A 391 -12.24 23.50 28.37
CA TRP A 391 -11.32 22.72 29.19
C TRP A 391 -11.33 23.21 30.64
N GLN A 392 -10.98 22.34 31.58
CA GLN A 392 -10.86 22.71 32.99
C GLN A 392 -9.60 22.07 33.59
N PRO A 393 -8.76 22.81 34.31
CA PRO A 393 -7.62 22.24 35.00
C PRO A 393 -8.08 21.30 36.12
N MET A 394 -7.35 20.20 36.33
CA MET A 394 -7.70 19.22 37.38
C MET A 394 -7.14 19.55 38.77
N GLY A 395 -6.49 20.71 38.94
CA GLY A 395 -5.92 21.13 40.21
C GLY A 395 -5.82 22.66 40.33
N PRO A 396 -5.86 23.21 41.56
CA PRO A 396 -5.83 24.65 41.79
C PRO A 396 -4.48 25.30 41.42
N ASP A 397 -3.38 24.54 41.45
CA ASP A 397 -2.02 25.01 41.14
C ASP A 397 -1.59 24.79 39.68
N TRP A 398 -2.54 24.54 38.77
CA TRP A 398 -2.25 24.12 37.38
C TRP A 398 -1.32 25.06 36.61
N LYS A 399 -1.31 26.37 36.89
CA LYS A 399 -0.39 27.32 36.25
C LYS A 399 1.06 27.05 36.62
N LYS A 400 1.32 26.70 37.88
CA LYS A 400 2.66 26.32 38.35
C LYS A 400 3.07 24.98 37.75
N ASP A 401 2.13 24.03 37.66
CA ASP A 401 2.38 22.72 37.07
C ASP A 401 2.68 22.85 35.57
N PHE A 402 1.90 23.67 34.85
CA PHE A 402 2.09 23.93 33.43
C PHE A 402 3.44 24.60 33.14
N ALA A 403 3.84 25.56 33.98
CA ALA A 403 5.17 26.17 33.95
C ALA A 403 6.29 25.15 34.24
N LYS A 404 6.03 24.15 35.08
CA LYS A 404 6.92 22.99 35.33
C LYS A 404 6.81 21.93 34.23
N GLY A 405 5.99 22.14 33.20
CA GLY A 405 5.85 21.24 32.07
C GLY A 405 4.87 20.10 32.29
N THR A 406 3.85 20.25 33.12
CA THR A 406 2.80 19.24 33.28
C THR A 406 1.45 19.91 33.44
N LEU A 407 0.47 19.52 32.64
CA LEU A 407 -0.90 19.98 32.76
C LEU A 407 -1.82 18.78 32.72
N LYS A 408 -2.55 18.59 33.81
CA LYS A 408 -3.69 17.68 33.89
C LYS A 408 -4.96 18.51 33.77
N PHE A 409 -5.78 18.18 32.81
CA PHE A 409 -6.98 18.94 32.48
C PHE A 409 -8.08 18.01 32.00
N ARG A 410 -9.32 18.45 32.11
CA ARG A 410 -10.48 17.77 31.55
C ARG A 410 -10.94 18.56 30.33
N LEU A 411 -11.15 17.87 29.22
CA LEU A 411 -11.83 18.42 28.05
C LEU A 411 -13.33 18.14 28.15
N LYS A 412 -14.12 19.07 27.61
CA LYS A 412 -15.55 18.95 27.39
C LYS A 412 -15.88 19.59 26.04
N GLY A 413 -15.64 18.85 24.96
CA GLY A 413 -16.02 19.25 23.61
C GLY A 413 -17.03 18.33 22.97
N ASP A 414 -17.22 18.52 21.67
CA ASP A 414 -18.14 17.75 20.85
C ASP A 414 -17.58 16.35 20.54
N ARG A 415 -16.27 16.13 20.51
CA ARG A 415 -15.66 14.80 20.28
C ARG A 415 -14.79 14.33 21.44
N LEU A 416 -13.97 15.22 21.97
CA LEU A 416 -13.06 14.95 23.07
C LEU A 416 -13.71 15.36 24.38
N ASN A 417 -13.80 14.39 25.28
CA ASN A 417 -14.23 14.65 26.64
C ASN A 417 -13.53 13.65 27.55
N GLY A 418 -13.23 14.08 28.78
CA GLY A 418 -12.47 13.32 29.75
C GLY A 418 -11.13 13.97 30.12
N PRO A 419 -10.39 13.33 31.04
CA PRO A 419 -9.13 13.84 31.56
C PRO A 419 -7.97 13.51 30.61
N TYR A 420 -7.14 14.52 30.35
CA TYR A 420 -5.95 14.48 29.53
C TYR A 420 -4.74 14.98 30.32
N LEU A 421 -3.58 14.54 29.86
CA LEU A 421 -2.28 14.96 30.33
C LEU A 421 -1.51 15.53 29.15
N LEU A 422 -1.05 16.76 29.32
CA LEU A 422 0.04 17.34 28.56
C LEU A 422 1.29 17.32 29.45
N ALA A 423 2.30 16.56 29.06
CA ALA A 423 3.59 16.54 29.74
C ALA A 423 4.68 17.04 28.80
N ARG A 424 5.31 18.17 29.15
CA ARG A 424 6.44 18.75 28.41
C ARG A 424 7.57 17.74 28.45
N MET A 425 8.03 17.35 27.27
CA MET A 425 9.17 16.48 27.13
C MET A 425 10.44 17.28 27.44
N LYS A 426 11.54 16.59 27.72
CA LYS A 426 12.82 17.24 28.05
C LYS A 426 13.32 18.16 26.91
N GLU A 427 12.83 17.97 25.70
CA GLU A 427 13.19 18.74 24.52
C GLU A 427 12.05 19.70 24.13
N GLU A 428 12.28 21.01 24.24
CA GLU A 428 11.34 22.01 23.74
C GLU A 428 11.41 22.09 22.20
N PRO A 429 10.28 22.24 21.49
CA PRO A 429 8.95 22.56 22.01
C PRO A 429 8.03 21.34 22.23
N ASN A 430 8.57 20.13 22.41
CA ASN A 430 7.78 18.89 22.37
C ASN A 430 7.04 18.61 23.69
N TRP A 431 5.80 18.18 23.56
CA TRP A 431 4.95 17.69 24.62
C TRP A 431 4.42 16.30 24.26
N MET A 432 4.07 15.53 25.28
CA MET A 432 3.37 14.27 25.16
C MET A 432 1.92 14.52 25.58
N LEU A 433 0.99 14.31 24.65
CA LEU A 433 -0.43 14.30 24.90
C LEU A 433 -0.90 12.87 25.14
N LYS A 434 -1.62 12.64 26.24
CA LYS A 434 -2.12 11.33 26.64
C LYS A 434 -3.49 11.46 27.30
N MET A 435 -4.42 10.55 26.98
CA MET A 435 -5.66 10.39 27.74
C MET A 435 -5.40 9.65 29.07
N LEU A 436 -6.01 10.11 30.16
CA LEU A 436 -5.72 9.62 31.51
C LEU A 436 -6.67 8.54 32.03
N ASP A 437 -7.89 8.46 31.52
CA ASP A 437 -8.89 7.48 31.98
C ASP A 437 -9.80 7.05 30.81
N PRO A 438 -9.86 5.74 30.48
CA PRO A 438 -10.69 5.25 29.39
C PRO A 438 -12.18 5.21 29.74
N ALA A 439 -12.54 5.25 31.04
CA ALA A 439 -13.94 5.28 31.50
C ALA A 439 -14.60 6.65 31.27
N THR A 440 -13.81 7.66 30.89
CA THR A 440 -14.25 9.03 30.67
C THR A 440 -14.00 9.53 29.26
N HIS A 441 -13.80 8.63 28.28
CA HIS A 441 -14.49 8.88 27.02
C HIS A 441 -15.96 8.88 27.40
N PRO A 442 -16.73 9.97 27.27
CA PRO A 442 -18.09 9.70 26.86
C PRO A 442 -17.92 8.90 25.57
N PHE A 443 -18.80 7.92 25.40
CA PHE A 443 -19.35 7.61 24.09
C PHE A 443 -19.04 8.73 23.10
N PRO A 444 -18.47 8.47 21.91
CA PRO A 444 -18.16 9.51 20.95
C PRO A 444 -19.27 10.54 21.04
N SER A 445 -18.99 11.75 21.51
CA SER A 445 -20.02 12.76 21.68
C SER A 445 -20.43 13.33 20.32
N VAL A 446 -20.41 12.50 19.28
CA VAL A 446 -21.60 12.44 18.44
C VAL A 446 -22.75 12.18 19.43
N LYS A 447 -23.45 13.24 19.85
CA LYS A 447 -24.72 13.10 20.57
C LYS A 447 -25.46 11.98 19.86
N ALA A 448 -25.57 10.82 20.51
CA ALA A 448 -26.48 9.78 20.07
C ALA A 448 -27.83 10.46 20.23
N ASP A 449 -28.35 10.97 19.12
CA ASP A 449 -29.61 11.71 19.13
C ASP A 449 -30.63 10.84 19.84
N ARG A 450 -31.41 11.47 20.72
CA ARG A 450 -32.49 10.75 21.36
C ARG A 450 -33.46 10.33 20.26
N GLU A 451 -33.67 9.04 20.15
CA GLU A 451 -34.56 8.45 19.16
C GLU A 451 -35.44 7.43 19.87
N VAL A 452 -36.70 7.36 19.46
CA VAL A 452 -37.59 6.27 19.87
C VAL A 452 -37.20 5.02 19.09
N PRO A 453 -37.00 3.87 19.75
CA PRO A 453 -36.67 2.61 19.06
C PRO A 453 -37.73 2.30 18.00
N ARG A 454 -37.26 2.03 16.77
CA ARG A 454 -38.10 1.71 15.62
C ARG A 454 -37.38 0.73 14.71
N PHE A 455 -38.12 0.16 13.76
CA PHE A 455 -37.49 -0.58 12.67
C PHE A 455 -36.49 0.31 11.91
N VAL A 456 -35.32 -0.26 11.66
CA VAL A 456 -34.23 0.32 10.89
C VAL A 456 -33.92 -0.65 9.75
N SER A 457 -33.89 -0.16 8.51
CA SER A 457 -33.61 -1.03 7.36
C SER A 457 -32.17 -1.55 7.44
N PRO A 458 -31.92 -2.86 7.22
CA PRO A 458 -30.59 -3.41 7.38
C PRO A 458 -29.53 -2.76 6.48
N GLN A 459 -28.35 -2.51 7.01
CA GLN A 459 -27.16 -2.24 6.21
C GLN A 459 -26.75 -3.51 5.45
N LEU A 460 -26.26 -3.34 4.23
CA LEU A 460 -25.99 -4.42 3.30
C LEU A 460 -24.48 -4.60 3.07
N ALA A 461 -24.09 -5.79 2.64
CA ALA A 461 -22.70 -6.08 2.26
C ALA A 461 -22.53 -6.15 0.72
N ARG A 462 -21.43 -5.59 0.21
CA ARG A 462 -20.96 -5.77 -1.17
C ARG A 462 -20.26 -7.12 -1.32
N VAL A 463 -20.53 -7.88 -2.37
CA VAL A 463 -19.79 -9.13 -2.64
C VAL A 463 -18.39 -8.77 -3.14
N VAL A 464 -17.36 -9.44 -2.61
CA VAL A 464 -15.96 -9.30 -3.07
C VAL A 464 -15.36 -10.68 -3.32
N PRO A 465 -14.43 -10.82 -4.29
CA PRO A 465 -13.85 -12.11 -4.67
C PRO A 465 -12.81 -12.63 -3.67
N SER A 466 -12.20 -11.75 -2.88
CA SER A 466 -11.20 -12.06 -1.85
C SER A 466 -11.50 -11.28 -0.57
N VAL A 467 -10.82 -11.61 0.52
CA VAL A 467 -10.93 -10.87 1.79
C VAL A 467 -10.30 -9.48 1.61
N PRO A 468 -10.95 -8.37 2.05
CA PRO A 468 -10.35 -7.05 1.95
C PRO A 468 -9.11 -6.93 2.84
N ALA A 469 -8.05 -6.30 2.31
CA ALA A 469 -6.83 -5.97 3.05
C ALA A 469 -6.93 -4.57 3.67
N GLY A 470 -6.29 -4.36 4.82
CA GLY A 470 -6.24 -3.08 5.53
C GLY A 470 -6.51 -3.23 7.03
N HIS A 471 -5.89 -2.39 7.86
CA HIS A 471 -6.02 -2.47 9.32
C HIS A 471 -7.40 -2.01 9.82
N GLU A 472 -8.18 -1.37 8.96
CA GLU A 472 -9.52 -0.86 9.23
C GLU A 472 -10.62 -1.94 9.22
N TRP A 473 -10.31 -3.19 8.85
CA TRP A 473 -11.32 -4.25 8.70
C TRP A 473 -11.45 -5.14 9.94
N LEU A 474 -12.69 -5.45 10.29
CA LEU A 474 -13.09 -6.50 11.23
C LEU A 474 -13.79 -7.62 10.47
N HIS A 475 -13.55 -8.87 10.84
CA HIS A 475 -14.10 -10.03 10.13
C HIS A 475 -15.02 -10.85 11.04
N GLU A 476 -16.11 -11.37 10.47
CA GLU A 476 -17.08 -12.25 11.13
C GLU A 476 -17.46 -13.40 10.19
N ILE A 477 -17.91 -14.53 10.75
CA ILE A 477 -18.43 -15.64 9.93
C ILE A 477 -19.73 -15.19 9.24
N LYS A 478 -19.88 -15.55 7.96
CA LYS A 478 -21.14 -15.37 7.26
C LYS A 478 -22.10 -16.50 7.67
N PHE A 479 -23.21 -16.09 8.26
CA PHE A 479 -24.34 -16.97 8.57
C PHE A 479 -25.32 -17.09 7.39
N ASP A 480 -25.96 -18.24 7.29
CA ASP A 480 -26.98 -18.58 6.30
C ASP A 480 -28.35 -18.74 6.99
N GLY A 481 -29.21 -17.72 6.86
CA GLY A 481 -30.45 -17.63 7.63
C GLY A 481 -31.40 -16.51 7.17
N TYR A 482 -32.28 -16.07 8.08
CA TYR A 482 -33.12 -14.89 7.87
C TYR A 482 -32.57 -13.70 8.65
N ARG A 483 -32.27 -12.62 7.94
CA ARG A 483 -31.93 -11.32 8.54
C ARG A 483 -33.14 -10.77 9.31
N LEU A 484 -32.94 -10.49 10.60
CA LEU A 484 -33.97 -9.96 11.49
C LEU A 484 -33.46 -8.72 12.24
N ILE A 485 -34.33 -7.71 12.35
CA ILE A 485 -34.14 -6.55 13.21
C ILE A 485 -35.05 -6.71 14.42
N ALA A 486 -34.43 -6.85 15.60
CA ALA A 486 -35.14 -6.94 16.86
C ALA A 486 -35.34 -5.54 17.44
N VAL A 487 -36.59 -5.13 17.63
CA VAL A 487 -36.97 -3.82 18.17
C VAL A 487 -37.70 -4.05 19.48
N ARG A 488 -37.10 -3.57 20.58
CA ARG A 488 -37.76 -3.46 21.89
C ARG A 488 -38.11 -2.00 22.14
N ALA A 489 -39.41 -1.71 22.25
CA ALA A 489 -39.96 -0.39 22.49
C ALA A 489 -41.04 -0.48 23.55
N ASP A 490 -40.94 0.33 24.61
CA ASP A 490 -41.90 0.36 25.72
C ASP A 490 -42.22 -1.03 26.30
N GLY A 491 -41.19 -1.88 26.39
CA GLY A 491 -41.31 -3.24 26.91
C GLY A 491 -41.87 -4.28 25.94
N LYS A 492 -42.34 -3.89 24.75
CA LYS A 492 -42.78 -4.80 23.68
C LYS A 492 -41.62 -5.11 22.74
N LEU A 493 -41.40 -6.40 22.46
CA LEU A 493 -40.41 -6.83 21.46
C LEU A 493 -41.12 -7.23 20.16
N THR A 494 -40.58 -6.76 19.04
CA THR A 494 -41.00 -7.15 17.68
C THR A 494 -39.78 -7.58 16.85
N LEU A 495 -39.98 -8.53 15.95
CA LEU A 495 -38.95 -9.02 15.03
C LEU A 495 -39.34 -8.73 13.59
N HIS A 496 -38.60 -7.84 12.96
CA HIS A 496 -38.86 -7.42 11.59
C HIS A 496 -37.91 -8.12 10.62
N THR A 497 -38.42 -8.56 9.48
CA THR A 497 -37.58 -9.05 8.38
C THR A 497 -36.79 -7.91 7.73
N ARG A 498 -35.90 -8.27 6.81
CA ARG A 498 -35.18 -7.30 5.97
C ARG A 498 -36.07 -6.29 5.23
N SER A 499 -37.30 -6.66 4.86
CA SER A 499 -38.25 -5.77 4.19
C SER A 499 -39.19 -5.03 5.16
N GLY A 500 -39.00 -5.19 6.48
CA GLY A 500 -39.79 -4.55 7.52
C GLY A 500 -41.06 -5.29 7.92
N LEU A 501 -41.32 -6.50 7.37
CA LEU A 501 -42.47 -7.30 7.76
C LEU A 501 -42.31 -7.78 9.21
N ASP A 502 -43.31 -7.55 10.04
CA ASP A 502 -43.36 -8.09 11.40
C ASP A 502 -43.59 -9.60 11.35
N TRP A 503 -42.57 -10.36 11.74
CA TRP A 503 -42.57 -11.83 11.80
C TRP A 503 -42.44 -12.33 13.24
N THR A 504 -42.84 -11.52 14.23
CA THR A 504 -42.77 -11.88 15.65
C THR A 504 -43.46 -13.21 15.94
N ASP A 505 -44.66 -13.45 15.40
CA ASP A 505 -45.40 -14.71 15.60
C ASP A 505 -44.67 -15.93 15.03
N ARG A 506 -43.87 -15.75 13.98
CA ARG A 506 -43.08 -16.85 13.37
C ARG A 506 -41.83 -17.18 14.18
N PHE A 507 -41.37 -16.24 15.01
CA PHE A 507 -40.17 -16.35 15.83
C PHE A 507 -40.50 -16.12 17.32
N GLU A 508 -41.68 -16.58 17.77
CA GLU A 508 -42.21 -16.30 19.12
C GLU A 508 -41.24 -16.72 20.24
N GLU A 509 -40.60 -17.88 20.09
CA GLU A 509 -39.60 -18.35 21.06
C GLU A 509 -38.33 -17.47 21.08
N THR A 510 -37.81 -17.11 19.91
CA THR A 510 -36.68 -16.18 19.79
C THR A 510 -37.02 -14.81 20.37
N ALA A 511 -38.24 -14.32 20.12
CA ALA A 511 -38.74 -13.08 20.70
C ALA A 511 -38.81 -13.15 22.24
N ARG A 512 -39.30 -14.25 22.80
CA ARG A 512 -39.30 -14.46 24.26
C ARG A 512 -37.88 -14.41 24.85
N HIS A 513 -36.90 -15.02 24.19
CA HIS A 513 -35.50 -14.98 24.66
C HIS A 513 -34.89 -13.57 24.55
N LEU A 514 -35.05 -12.90 23.41
CA LEU A 514 -34.58 -11.53 23.20
C LEU A 514 -35.19 -10.54 24.21
N SER A 515 -36.46 -10.72 24.59
CA SER A 515 -37.14 -9.85 25.56
C SER A 515 -36.53 -9.90 26.96
N LYS A 516 -35.79 -10.96 27.30
CA LYS A 516 -35.14 -11.16 28.61
C LYS A 516 -33.72 -10.59 28.69
N ILE A 517 -33.13 -10.21 27.55
CA ILE A 517 -31.73 -9.72 27.48
C ILE A 517 -31.57 -8.39 28.21
N SER A 518 -32.57 -7.52 28.12
CA SER A 518 -32.57 -6.24 28.79
C SER A 518 -33.98 -5.81 29.14
N THR A 519 -34.13 -5.15 30.29
CA THR A 519 -35.36 -4.46 30.64
C THR A 519 -35.53 -3.15 29.86
N LYS A 520 -34.43 -2.60 29.34
CA LYS A 520 -34.37 -1.35 28.57
C LYS A 520 -34.71 -1.57 27.10
N ASP A 521 -35.07 -0.48 26.43
CA ASP A 521 -35.36 -0.47 25.00
C ASP A 521 -34.10 -0.60 24.14
N PHE A 522 -34.21 -1.25 22.99
CA PHE A 522 -33.08 -1.47 22.09
C PHE A 522 -33.51 -1.74 20.65
N VAL A 523 -32.58 -1.55 19.72
CA VAL A 523 -32.68 -2.08 18.36
C VAL A 523 -31.41 -2.87 18.04
N MET A 524 -31.56 -4.17 17.75
CA MET A 524 -30.45 -5.07 17.42
C MET A 524 -30.59 -5.61 16.00
N ASP A 525 -29.45 -5.76 15.33
CA ASP A 525 -29.35 -6.35 14.01
C ASP A 525 -28.70 -7.73 14.11
N GLY A 526 -29.36 -8.74 13.54
CA GLY A 526 -28.95 -10.13 13.69
C GLY A 526 -29.45 -11.06 12.58
N GLU A 527 -29.02 -12.30 12.63
CA GLU A 527 -29.45 -13.37 11.72
C GLU A 527 -30.10 -14.49 12.54
N ALA A 528 -31.32 -14.90 12.18
CA ALA A 528 -31.92 -16.12 12.71
C ALA A 528 -31.37 -17.34 11.95
N VAL A 529 -30.81 -18.30 12.66
CA VAL A 529 -30.15 -19.48 12.10
C VAL A 529 -30.49 -20.76 12.85
N VAL A 530 -30.30 -21.89 12.19
CA VAL A 530 -30.25 -23.22 12.81
C VAL A 530 -28.85 -23.77 12.60
N PHE A 531 -28.22 -24.22 13.68
CA PHE A 531 -26.91 -24.87 13.65
C PHE A 531 -27.08 -26.39 13.51
N ASP A 532 -26.24 -27.02 12.69
CA ASP A 532 -26.08 -28.48 12.69
C ASP A 532 -25.08 -28.94 13.77
N ASP A 533 -24.95 -30.25 13.95
CA ASP A 533 -24.02 -30.87 14.93
C ASP A 533 -22.55 -30.48 14.71
N LYS A 534 -22.21 -29.89 13.56
CA LYS A 534 -20.87 -29.44 13.18
C LYS A 534 -20.73 -27.91 13.27
N GLY A 535 -21.73 -27.20 13.79
CA GLY A 535 -21.73 -25.75 13.93
C GLY A 535 -21.92 -24.98 12.63
N ARG A 536 -22.42 -25.62 11.57
CA ARG A 536 -22.73 -24.97 10.29
C ARG A 536 -24.18 -24.48 10.28
N THR A 537 -24.45 -23.43 9.53
CA THR A 537 -25.82 -22.88 9.38
C THR A 537 -26.37 -23.23 8.00
N SER A 538 -27.69 -23.48 7.96
CA SER A 538 -28.38 -23.96 6.76
C SER A 538 -29.75 -23.31 6.65
N PHE A 539 -29.98 -22.61 5.54
CA PHE A 539 -31.26 -21.95 5.26
C PHE A 539 -32.42 -22.96 5.13
N GLY A 540 -32.16 -24.14 4.57
CA GLY A 540 -33.17 -25.19 4.43
C GLY A 540 -33.66 -25.72 5.77
N ASP A 541 -32.75 -25.91 6.72
CA ASP A 541 -33.07 -26.38 8.07
C ASP A 541 -33.85 -25.33 8.86
N LEU A 542 -33.53 -24.04 8.67
CA LEU A 542 -34.31 -22.93 9.21
C LEU A 542 -35.75 -22.91 8.65
N GLN A 543 -35.93 -23.10 7.34
CA GLN A 543 -37.27 -23.18 6.75
C GLN A 543 -38.06 -24.39 7.28
N ALA A 544 -37.41 -25.53 7.48
CA ALA A 544 -38.03 -26.71 8.07
C ALA A 544 -38.46 -26.45 9.53
N ALA A 545 -37.60 -25.82 10.33
CA ALA A 545 -37.88 -25.46 11.72
C ALA A 545 -39.06 -24.49 11.86
N LEU A 546 -39.21 -23.56 10.91
CA LEU A 546 -40.36 -22.64 10.87
C LEU A 546 -41.67 -23.33 10.46
N LYS A 547 -41.61 -24.33 9.56
CA LYS A 547 -42.81 -25.07 9.12
C LYS A 547 -43.32 -26.07 10.16
N SER A 548 -42.43 -26.65 10.97
CA SER A 548 -42.79 -27.62 12.00
C SER A 548 -43.35 -26.99 13.28
N GLY A 549 -43.52 -25.66 13.34
CA GLY A 549 -44.17 -24.98 14.45
C GLY A 549 -43.29 -24.78 15.69
N GLY A 550 -41.96 -24.64 15.53
CA GLY A 550 -41.09 -24.20 16.63
C GLY A 550 -40.46 -25.32 17.47
N GLY A 551 -40.07 -26.44 16.87
CA GLY A 551 -39.35 -27.52 17.56
C GLY A 551 -37.82 -27.52 17.38
N GLY A 552 -37.27 -26.69 16.48
CA GLY A 552 -35.83 -26.56 16.29
C GLY A 552 -35.28 -25.33 17.01
N ALA A 553 -34.13 -25.46 17.69
CA ALA A 553 -33.48 -24.37 18.42
C ALA A 553 -32.96 -23.29 17.44
N ILE A 554 -33.84 -22.40 17.00
CA ILE A 554 -33.49 -21.23 16.21
C ILE A 554 -32.71 -20.27 17.11
N THR A 555 -31.46 -20.00 16.73
CA THR A 555 -30.59 -19.03 17.41
C THR A 555 -30.62 -17.70 16.68
N PHE A 556 -30.80 -16.60 17.42
CA PHE A 556 -30.53 -15.25 16.92
C PHE A 556 -29.06 -14.89 17.12
N MET A 557 -28.32 -14.78 16.02
CA MET A 557 -26.94 -14.31 15.97
C MET A 557 -26.91 -12.80 15.85
N ALA A 558 -26.74 -12.10 16.98
CA ALA A 558 -26.61 -10.65 17.00
C ALA A 558 -25.21 -10.20 16.54
N PHE A 559 -25.11 -9.20 15.67
CA PHE A 559 -23.80 -8.68 15.23
C PHE A 559 -23.74 -7.15 15.14
N ASP A 560 -24.81 -6.44 15.49
CA ASP A 560 -24.78 -4.98 15.65
C ASP A 560 -25.87 -4.50 16.64
N LEU A 561 -25.62 -3.35 17.29
CA LEU A 561 -26.54 -2.68 18.21
C LEU A 561 -26.76 -1.25 17.71
N LEU A 562 -27.98 -0.97 17.25
CA LEU A 562 -28.33 0.26 16.53
C LEU A 562 -28.92 1.32 17.45
N HIS A 563 -29.55 0.89 18.54
CA HIS A 563 -30.16 1.74 19.54
C HIS A 563 -30.15 1.06 20.90
N PHE A 564 -29.97 1.84 21.96
CA PHE A 564 -30.11 1.36 23.33
C PHE A 564 -30.57 2.48 24.27
N ASP A 565 -31.63 2.24 25.03
CA ASP A 565 -32.12 3.09 26.11
C ASP A 565 -32.35 4.56 25.71
N GLY A 566 -33.02 4.74 24.57
CA GLY A 566 -33.33 6.05 23.99
C GLY A 566 -32.19 6.70 23.20
N LEU A 567 -31.02 6.04 23.07
CA LEU A 567 -29.87 6.57 22.34
C LEU A 567 -29.73 5.92 20.95
N ASN A 568 -29.67 6.72 19.90
CA ASN A 568 -29.31 6.26 18.55
C ASN A 568 -27.80 6.01 18.43
N LEU A 569 -27.40 4.75 18.27
CA LEU A 569 -26.00 4.33 18.19
C LEU A 569 -25.48 4.25 16.75
N ARG A 570 -26.33 4.39 15.74
CA ARG A 570 -25.98 4.18 14.31
C ARG A 570 -24.87 5.12 13.82
N ASN A 571 -24.78 6.31 14.39
CA ASN A 571 -23.76 7.29 14.03
C ASN A 571 -22.38 7.02 14.68
N LEU A 572 -22.31 6.08 15.62
CA LEU A 572 -21.05 5.67 16.25
C LEU A 572 -20.25 4.72 15.35
N PRO A 573 -18.91 4.69 15.47
CA PRO A 573 -18.07 3.65 14.89
C PRO A 573 -18.56 2.24 15.20
N LEU A 574 -18.39 1.30 14.26
CA LEU A 574 -18.77 -0.10 14.46
C LEU A 574 -18.09 -0.73 15.67
N SER A 575 -16.81 -0.42 15.92
CA SER A 575 -16.08 -0.88 17.10
C SER A 575 -16.81 -0.60 18.41
N ASP A 576 -17.44 0.57 18.51
CA ASP A 576 -18.15 1.01 19.70
C ASP A 576 -19.51 0.33 19.84
N ARG A 577 -20.20 0.12 18.71
CA ARG A 577 -21.49 -0.60 18.68
C ARG A 577 -21.31 -2.07 19.07
N ILE A 578 -20.26 -2.73 18.58
CA ILE A 578 -19.90 -4.11 18.93
C ILE A 578 -19.54 -4.21 20.42
N LYS A 579 -18.76 -3.25 20.94
CA LYS A 579 -18.41 -3.20 22.37
C LYS A 579 -19.66 -3.13 23.25
N ARG A 580 -20.59 -2.23 22.94
CA ARG A 580 -21.87 -2.12 23.67
C ARG A 580 -22.76 -3.37 23.51
N LEU A 581 -22.78 -3.98 22.32
CA LEU A 581 -23.48 -5.24 22.10
C LEU A 581 -22.92 -6.35 23.02
N SER A 582 -21.60 -6.40 23.21
CA SER A 582 -20.94 -7.40 24.05
C SER A 582 -21.29 -7.30 25.54
N GLU A 583 -21.73 -6.13 26.00
CA GLU A 583 -22.22 -5.91 27.36
C GLU A 583 -23.65 -6.47 27.56
N LEU A 584 -24.41 -6.64 26.47
CA LEU A 584 -25.78 -7.15 26.49
C LEU A 584 -25.88 -8.63 26.13
N VAL A 585 -25.06 -9.09 25.18
CA VAL A 585 -25.16 -10.43 24.60
C VAL A 585 -23.81 -11.13 24.59
N GLY A 586 -23.74 -12.31 25.21
CA GLY A 586 -22.54 -13.15 25.24
C GLY A 586 -22.31 -13.96 23.95
N GLU A 587 -21.13 -14.58 23.83
CA GLU A 587 -20.80 -15.48 22.70
C GLU A 587 -21.22 -16.93 22.95
N GLU A 588 -21.67 -17.29 24.15
CA GLU A 588 -21.97 -18.66 24.54
C GLU A 588 -23.11 -19.27 23.69
N PRO A 589 -23.10 -20.60 23.44
CA PRO A 589 -24.20 -21.27 22.75
C PRO A 589 -25.54 -21.04 23.46
N GLY A 590 -26.57 -20.68 22.70
CA GLY A 590 -27.89 -20.39 23.25
C GLY A 590 -28.88 -19.85 22.20
N PRO A 591 -30.11 -19.53 22.62
CA PRO A 591 -31.15 -19.01 21.73
C PRO A 591 -30.84 -17.59 21.25
N VAL A 592 -30.03 -16.82 21.99
CA VAL A 592 -29.49 -15.55 21.55
C VAL A 592 -28.03 -15.48 21.91
N ARG A 593 -27.17 -15.17 20.94
CA ARG A 593 -25.74 -15.00 21.14
C ARG A 593 -25.18 -14.01 20.13
N ARG A 594 -24.04 -13.41 20.44
CA ARG A 594 -23.38 -12.48 19.51
C ARG A 594 -22.38 -13.19 18.59
N SER A 595 -22.16 -12.61 17.43
CA SER A 595 -21.14 -13.01 16.47
C SER A 595 -19.74 -12.75 17.05
N THR A 596 -18.81 -13.69 16.83
CA THR A 596 -17.40 -13.52 17.16
C THR A 596 -16.74 -12.63 16.10
N VAL A 597 -15.86 -11.73 16.53
CA VAL A 597 -15.22 -10.71 15.68
C VAL A 597 -13.71 -10.92 15.68
N TRP A 598 -13.11 -11.02 14.50
CA TRP A 598 -11.67 -11.22 14.29
C TRP A 598 -10.99 -9.97 13.73
N PRO A 599 -9.73 -9.70 14.10
CA PRO A 599 -8.98 -8.55 13.62
C PRO A 599 -8.50 -8.71 12.18
N ALA A 600 -8.20 -7.59 11.51
CA ALA A 600 -7.74 -7.51 10.12
C ALA A 600 -6.68 -8.55 9.71
N ALA A 601 -5.69 -8.82 10.58
CA ALA A 601 -4.59 -9.74 10.29
C ALA A 601 -5.05 -11.20 10.08
N MET A 602 -6.23 -11.57 10.57
CA MET A 602 -6.75 -12.95 10.55
C MET A 602 -7.69 -13.23 9.37
N GLY A 603 -8.04 -12.22 8.56
CA GLY A 603 -9.10 -12.35 7.55
C GLY A 603 -8.89 -13.48 6.53
N GLU A 604 -7.70 -13.57 5.94
CA GLU A 604 -7.33 -14.60 4.96
C GLU A 604 -7.35 -16.01 5.56
N GLU A 605 -6.83 -16.16 6.78
CA GLU A 605 -6.82 -17.43 7.50
C GLU A 605 -8.24 -17.86 7.86
N LEU A 606 -9.06 -16.94 8.38
CA LEU A 606 -10.46 -17.18 8.72
C LEU A 606 -11.27 -17.61 7.49
N PHE A 607 -11.07 -16.97 6.33
CA PHE A 607 -11.75 -17.35 5.09
C PHE A 607 -11.35 -18.76 4.63
N ARG A 608 -10.07 -19.11 4.72
CA ARG A 608 -9.59 -20.46 4.39
C ARG A 608 -10.19 -21.52 5.32
N GLN A 609 -10.23 -21.24 6.63
CA GLN A 609 -10.84 -22.13 7.61
C GLN A 609 -12.35 -22.27 7.39
N ALA A 610 -13.04 -21.17 7.10
CA ALA A 610 -14.46 -21.20 6.73
C ALA A 610 -14.71 -22.07 5.51
N ALA A 611 -13.84 -22.00 4.50
CA ALA A 611 -13.91 -22.85 3.31
C ALA A 611 -13.71 -24.34 3.65
N SER A 612 -12.69 -24.67 4.45
CA SER A 612 -12.41 -26.05 4.88
C SER A 612 -13.53 -26.63 5.76
N ALA A 613 -14.18 -25.80 6.58
CA ALA A 613 -15.31 -26.19 7.42
C ALA A 613 -16.65 -26.26 6.65
N GLY A 614 -16.67 -25.89 5.37
CA GLY A 614 -17.89 -25.87 4.56
C GLY A 614 -18.90 -24.80 4.99
N LEU A 615 -18.42 -23.71 5.58
CA LEU A 615 -19.22 -22.52 5.89
C LEU A 615 -19.44 -21.68 4.62
N GLU A 616 -20.43 -20.78 4.63
CA GLU A 616 -20.77 -19.99 3.44
C GLU A 616 -19.67 -18.98 3.08
N GLY A 617 -18.96 -18.46 4.09
CA GLY A 617 -17.89 -17.47 3.91
C GLY A 617 -17.74 -16.56 5.13
N ILE A 618 -17.26 -15.33 4.88
CA ILE A 618 -17.08 -14.32 5.92
C ILE A 618 -17.69 -12.97 5.49
N ILE A 619 -18.05 -12.15 6.49
CA ILE A 619 -18.41 -10.74 6.34
C ILE A 619 -17.25 -9.91 6.89
N SER A 620 -16.79 -8.92 6.13
CA SER A 620 -15.79 -7.94 6.61
C SER A 620 -16.45 -6.57 6.74
N LYS A 621 -16.25 -5.91 7.87
CA LYS A 621 -16.89 -4.63 8.20
C LYS A 621 -15.84 -3.60 8.59
N ASN A 622 -15.97 -2.37 8.13
CA ASN A 622 -15.05 -1.29 8.49
C ASN A 622 -15.23 -0.91 9.97
N ALA A 623 -14.18 -1.00 10.77
CA ALA A 623 -14.17 -0.75 12.20
C ALA A 623 -14.65 0.66 12.58
N VAL A 624 -14.32 1.66 11.76
CA VAL A 624 -14.73 3.07 11.96
C VAL A 624 -16.01 3.43 11.20
N GLY A 625 -16.62 2.47 10.50
CA GLY A 625 -17.82 2.66 9.70
C GLY A 625 -19.08 2.92 10.54
N ARG A 626 -19.88 3.88 10.10
CA ARG A 626 -21.22 4.16 10.67
C ARG A 626 -22.24 3.15 10.14
N TYR A 627 -23.35 2.99 10.86
CA TYR A 627 -24.48 2.21 10.38
C TYR A 627 -25.36 3.05 9.46
N VAL A 628 -25.42 2.71 8.18
CA VAL A 628 -26.21 3.43 7.18
C VAL A 628 -27.19 2.46 6.51
N GLU A 629 -28.48 2.74 6.68
CA GLU A 629 -29.60 1.96 6.13
C GLU A 629 -29.41 1.73 4.63
N GLY A 630 -29.43 0.46 4.19
CA GLY A 630 -29.31 0.09 2.77
C GLY A 630 -27.93 0.28 2.13
N SER A 631 -26.96 0.91 2.81
CA SER A 631 -25.60 1.12 2.28
C SER A 631 -24.84 -0.19 2.10
N ARG A 632 -23.91 -0.22 1.14
CA ARG A 632 -22.99 -1.34 0.87
C ARG A 632 -21.52 -0.96 0.99
N LYS A 633 -21.22 0.28 1.39
CA LYS A 633 -19.87 0.85 1.33
C LYS A 633 -18.93 0.20 2.33
N ASP A 634 -19.37 0.07 3.58
CA ASP A 634 -18.50 -0.26 4.70
C ASP A 634 -18.50 -1.75 5.06
N TRP A 635 -19.35 -2.56 4.42
CA TRP A 635 -19.46 -4.00 4.66
C TRP A 635 -19.23 -4.77 3.36
N THR A 636 -18.40 -5.79 3.39
CA THR A 636 -18.15 -6.70 2.28
C THR A 636 -18.42 -8.16 2.68
N LYS A 637 -18.69 -9.02 1.70
CA LYS A 637 -18.90 -10.45 1.90
C LYS A 637 -18.07 -11.26 0.90
N SER A 638 -17.26 -12.18 1.42
CA SER A 638 -16.43 -13.11 0.66
C SER A 638 -17.04 -14.50 0.82
N LYS A 639 -17.45 -15.14 -0.29
CA LYS A 639 -18.17 -16.42 -0.30
C LYS A 639 -17.27 -17.57 -0.74
N VAL A 640 -17.43 -18.74 -0.11
CA VAL A 640 -16.67 -19.97 -0.43
C VAL A 640 -17.16 -20.62 -1.72
N ARG A 641 -18.49 -20.63 -1.97
CA ARG A 641 -19.11 -21.16 -3.19
C ARG A 641 -20.14 -20.19 -3.78
N PRO A 642 -20.22 -20.04 -5.11
CA PRO A 642 -21.22 -19.19 -5.73
C PRO A 642 -22.60 -19.87 -5.72
N ARG A 643 -23.63 -19.08 -5.40
CA ARG A 643 -25.05 -19.48 -5.38
C ARG A 643 -25.88 -18.46 -6.14
N GLN A 644 -26.80 -18.89 -7.00
CA GLN A 644 -27.68 -18.00 -7.77
C GLN A 644 -29.08 -18.58 -8.00
N GLU A 645 -30.03 -17.68 -8.23
CA GLU A 645 -31.40 -17.97 -8.60
C GLU A 645 -31.54 -18.20 -10.11
N PHE A 646 -32.33 -19.20 -10.50
CA PHE A 646 -32.61 -19.57 -11.88
C PHE A 646 -34.09 -19.84 -12.09
N VAL A 647 -34.61 -19.53 -13.27
CA VAL A 647 -35.98 -19.87 -13.67
C VAL A 647 -36.04 -21.33 -14.09
N ILE A 648 -36.98 -22.08 -13.53
CA ILE A 648 -37.25 -23.45 -13.96
C ILE A 648 -38.04 -23.41 -15.28
N CYS A 649 -37.41 -23.89 -16.34
CA CYS A 649 -37.95 -23.85 -17.71
C CYS A 649 -38.51 -25.20 -18.17
N GLY A 650 -38.13 -26.29 -17.51
CA GLY A 650 -38.60 -27.64 -17.80
C GLY A 650 -37.90 -28.67 -16.93
N TYR A 651 -38.18 -29.95 -17.17
CA TYR A 651 -37.51 -31.05 -16.49
C TYR A 651 -37.34 -32.25 -17.43
N THR A 652 -36.35 -33.09 -17.14
CA THR A 652 -36.14 -34.35 -17.88
C THR A 652 -36.95 -35.48 -17.23
N PRO A 653 -37.44 -36.45 -18.01
CA PRO A 653 -38.01 -37.68 -17.47
C PRO A 653 -37.07 -38.37 -16.46
N PRO A 654 -37.62 -39.17 -15.53
CA PRO A 654 -36.80 -39.93 -14.59
C PRO A 654 -35.86 -40.86 -15.34
N LYS A 655 -34.65 -41.03 -14.80
CA LYS A 655 -33.62 -41.92 -15.34
C LYS A 655 -33.15 -42.84 -14.22
N GLY A 656 -33.13 -44.15 -14.45
CA GLY A 656 -32.81 -45.14 -13.42
C GLY A 656 -33.89 -45.22 -12.33
N SER A 657 -33.48 -45.35 -11.06
CA SER A 657 -34.36 -45.51 -9.88
C SER A 657 -34.93 -44.19 -9.32
N LEU A 658 -34.88 -43.08 -10.07
CA LEU A 658 -35.40 -41.79 -9.60
C LEU A 658 -36.94 -41.76 -9.69
N PRO A 659 -37.67 -41.45 -8.61
CA PRO A 659 -39.12 -41.71 -8.51
C PRO A 659 -40.03 -40.78 -9.33
N ALA A 660 -39.54 -39.61 -9.81
CA ALA A 660 -40.41 -38.60 -10.43
C ALA A 660 -39.80 -37.90 -11.66
N PHE A 661 -38.70 -37.17 -11.51
CA PHE A 661 -37.98 -36.53 -12.62
C PHE A 661 -36.46 -36.68 -12.49
N GLY A 662 -35.73 -36.51 -13.59
CA GLY A 662 -34.26 -36.63 -13.63
C GLY A 662 -33.53 -35.36 -13.20
N ALA A 663 -33.67 -34.28 -13.98
CA ALA A 663 -33.03 -32.99 -13.74
C ALA A 663 -33.96 -31.83 -14.12
N LEU A 664 -33.79 -30.66 -13.49
CA LEU A 664 -34.43 -29.42 -13.89
C LEU A 664 -33.61 -28.74 -14.98
N VAL A 665 -34.29 -28.18 -15.98
CA VAL A 665 -33.73 -27.33 -17.04
C VAL A 665 -33.89 -25.88 -16.61
N LEU A 666 -32.78 -25.15 -16.60
CA LEU A 666 -32.70 -23.81 -16.02
C LEU A 666 -32.54 -22.73 -17.10
N GLY A 667 -33.02 -21.53 -16.79
CA GLY A 667 -32.81 -20.34 -17.61
C GLY A 667 -32.83 -19.05 -16.81
N THR A 668 -32.49 -17.95 -17.47
CA THR A 668 -32.57 -16.57 -16.95
C THR A 668 -33.13 -15.65 -18.02
N TYR A 669 -33.84 -14.60 -17.65
CA TYR A 669 -34.23 -13.55 -18.59
C TYR A 669 -33.06 -12.60 -18.86
N GLU A 670 -32.89 -12.13 -20.08
CA GLU A 670 -31.91 -11.10 -20.48
C GLU A 670 -32.56 -10.24 -21.55
N ASN A 671 -32.69 -8.92 -21.30
CA ASN A 671 -33.40 -7.99 -22.19
C ASN A 671 -34.79 -8.51 -22.63
N GLY A 672 -35.53 -9.13 -21.70
CA GLY A 672 -36.84 -9.72 -21.94
C GLY A 672 -36.84 -11.08 -22.66
N LYS A 673 -35.68 -11.65 -23.00
CA LYS A 673 -35.56 -12.98 -23.65
C LYS A 673 -35.06 -14.04 -22.67
N LEU A 674 -35.63 -15.24 -22.71
CA LEU A 674 -35.24 -16.35 -21.83
C LEU A 674 -34.06 -17.13 -22.42
N ILE A 675 -32.95 -17.21 -21.69
CA ILE A 675 -31.67 -17.80 -22.11
C ILE A 675 -31.38 -19.08 -21.31
N PRO A 676 -30.91 -20.18 -21.95
CA PRO A 676 -30.60 -21.43 -21.25
C PRO A 676 -29.38 -21.32 -20.32
N ARG A 677 -29.46 -21.97 -19.16
CA ARG A 677 -28.39 -21.98 -18.12
C ARG A 677 -27.94 -23.37 -17.69
N GLY A 678 -28.23 -24.38 -18.50
CA GLY A 678 -27.90 -25.77 -18.22
C GLY A 678 -28.96 -26.49 -17.39
N LYS A 679 -28.54 -27.50 -16.63
CA LYS A 679 -29.44 -28.37 -15.87
C LYS A 679 -28.88 -28.73 -14.50
N VAL A 680 -29.78 -29.04 -13.57
CA VAL A 680 -29.44 -29.49 -12.21
C VAL A 680 -30.19 -30.78 -11.87
N GLY A 681 -29.44 -31.83 -11.54
CA GLY A 681 -29.98 -33.15 -11.20
C GLY A 681 -29.73 -33.59 -9.76
N THR A 682 -28.93 -32.85 -9.02
CA THR A 682 -28.49 -33.10 -7.64
C THR A 682 -29.14 -32.08 -6.69
N GLY A 683 -29.16 -32.38 -5.38
CA GLY A 683 -29.82 -31.53 -4.37
C GLY A 683 -31.29 -31.86 -4.10
N PHE A 684 -31.76 -33.04 -4.53
CA PHE A 684 -33.14 -33.49 -4.28
C PHE A 684 -33.15 -34.82 -3.52
N SER A 685 -33.96 -34.95 -2.47
CA SER A 685 -34.39 -36.24 -1.91
C SER A 685 -35.47 -36.89 -2.77
N GLY A 686 -35.74 -38.19 -2.59
CA GLY A 686 -36.83 -38.89 -3.28
C GLY A 686 -38.19 -38.23 -3.07
N SER A 687 -38.53 -37.97 -1.79
CA SER A 687 -39.76 -37.28 -1.39
C SER A 687 -39.87 -35.87 -1.98
N ARG A 688 -38.76 -35.12 -2.07
CA ARG A 688 -38.76 -33.77 -2.65
C ARG A 688 -39.07 -33.79 -4.15
N ARG A 689 -38.67 -34.83 -4.88
CA ARG A 689 -39.00 -34.95 -6.31
C ARG A 689 -40.49 -35.22 -6.52
N GLU A 690 -41.09 -36.04 -5.66
CA GLU A 690 -42.52 -36.35 -5.67
C GLU A 690 -43.36 -35.12 -5.32
N GLU A 691 -42.92 -34.31 -4.36
CA GLU A 691 -43.58 -33.05 -3.97
C GLU A 691 -43.60 -32.01 -5.11
N LEU A 692 -42.49 -31.88 -5.85
CA LEU A 692 -42.35 -30.85 -6.89
C LEU A 692 -43.04 -31.23 -8.22
N LEU A 693 -43.19 -32.52 -8.51
CA LEU A 693 -43.71 -32.98 -9.80
C LEU A 693 -45.13 -32.46 -10.12
N PRO A 694 -46.11 -32.47 -9.19
CA PRO A 694 -47.44 -31.92 -9.46
C PRO A 694 -47.42 -30.43 -9.83
N LEU A 695 -46.51 -29.64 -9.24
CA LEU A 695 -46.36 -28.21 -9.57
C LEU A 695 -45.85 -28.04 -11.01
N PHE A 696 -44.91 -28.89 -11.44
CA PHE A 696 -44.39 -28.85 -12.81
C PHE A 696 -45.43 -29.31 -13.84
N GLN A 697 -46.19 -30.37 -13.54
CA GLN A 697 -47.25 -30.87 -14.42
C GLN A 697 -48.35 -29.83 -14.68
N LYS A 698 -48.76 -29.08 -13.64
CA LYS A 698 -49.73 -27.97 -13.78
C LYS A 698 -49.25 -26.85 -14.70
N LEU A 699 -47.94 -26.69 -14.85
CA LEU A 699 -47.32 -25.65 -15.68
C LEU A 699 -46.87 -26.15 -17.04
N ALA A 700 -47.14 -27.41 -17.41
CA ALA A 700 -46.68 -28.00 -18.66
C ALA A 700 -47.07 -27.18 -19.91
N THR A 701 -46.19 -27.18 -20.91
CA THR A 701 -46.42 -26.51 -22.20
C THR A 701 -45.77 -27.28 -23.34
N ALA A 702 -46.40 -27.25 -24.52
CA ALA A 702 -45.83 -27.83 -25.74
C ALA A 702 -44.74 -26.95 -26.39
N LYS A 703 -44.66 -25.67 -25.99
CA LYS A 703 -43.73 -24.70 -26.57
C LYS A 703 -42.36 -24.81 -25.89
N ALA A 704 -41.34 -25.20 -26.64
CA ALA A 704 -39.95 -25.11 -26.19
C ALA A 704 -39.52 -23.64 -26.07
N HIS A 705 -38.82 -23.29 -25.00
CA HIS A 705 -38.35 -21.91 -24.78
C HIS A 705 -37.04 -21.61 -25.52
N PHE A 706 -36.19 -22.62 -25.66
CA PHE A 706 -34.89 -22.54 -26.31
C PHE A 706 -34.44 -23.94 -26.77
N LYS A 707 -33.44 -24.01 -27.66
CA LYS A 707 -32.86 -25.28 -28.12
C LYS A 707 -31.81 -25.77 -27.11
N ILE A 708 -31.89 -27.05 -26.73
CA ILE A 708 -30.91 -27.74 -25.87
C ILE A 708 -30.51 -29.10 -26.48
N PRO A 709 -29.34 -29.65 -26.12
CA PRO A 709 -28.86 -30.95 -26.65
C PRO A 709 -29.76 -32.15 -26.28
N GLU A 710 -30.54 -32.07 -25.21
CA GLU A 710 -31.40 -33.16 -24.72
C GLU A 710 -32.59 -33.46 -25.63
N LYS A 711 -32.71 -34.72 -26.07
CA LYS A 711 -33.77 -35.17 -26.98
C LYS A 711 -35.17 -35.28 -26.33
N LYS A 712 -35.27 -35.35 -25.00
CA LYS A 712 -36.55 -35.52 -24.26
C LYS A 712 -36.60 -34.61 -23.03
N VAL A 713 -37.27 -33.47 -23.16
CA VAL A 713 -37.55 -32.51 -22.08
C VAL A 713 -39.04 -32.19 -22.05
N ILE A 714 -39.61 -32.18 -20.85
CA ILE A 714 -40.98 -31.72 -20.60
C ILE A 714 -40.87 -30.24 -20.22
N TRP A 715 -41.34 -29.37 -21.11
CA TRP A 715 -41.28 -27.93 -20.93
C TRP A 715 -42.41 -27.45 -20.01
N ILE A 716 -42.10 -26.47 -19.15
CA ILE A 716 -43.10 -25.84 -18.28
C ILE A 716 -43.10 -24.33 -18.50
N LYS A 717 -44.21 -23.64 -18.22
CA LYS A 717 -44.28 -22.18 -18.24
C LYS A 717 -43.24 -21.61 -17.24
N PRO A 718 -42.37 -20.67 -17.66
CA PRO A 718 -41.22 -20.20 -16.88
C PRO A 718 -41.68 -19.24 -15.77
N ARG A 719 -42.31 -19.79 -14.74
CA ARG A 719 -42.90 -19.05 -13.60
C ARG A 719 -42.24 -19.33 -12.26
N LEU A 720 -41.58 -20.47 -12.12
CA LEU A 720 -40.97 -20.89 -10.87
C LEU A 720 -39.50 -20.51 -10.82
N VAL A 721 -39.02 -20.06 -9.66
CA VAL A 721 -37.63 -19.68 -9.41
C VAL A 721 -37.01 -20.63 -8.40
N ALA A 722 -35.78 -21.09 -8.65
CA ALA A 722 -35.02 -21.97 -7.78
C ALA A 722 -33.65 -21.37 -7.46
N GLU A 723 -33.19 -21.56 -6.23
CA GLU A 723 -31.82 -21.21 -5.83
C GLU A 723 -30.90 -22.43 -5.98
N ILE A 724 -29.75 -22.22 -6.61
CA ILE A 724 -28.80 -23.25 -7.02
C ILE A 724 -27.39 -22.85 -6.58
N GLU A 725 -26.71 -23.75 -5.86
CA GLU A 725 -25.25 -23.67 -5.65
C GLU A 725 -24.54 -24.33 -6.83
N PHE A 726 -23.44 -23.78 -7.32
CA PHE A 726 -22.67 -24.36 -8.42
C PHE A 726 -21.17 -24.12 -8.25
N ALA A 727 -20.34 -24.88 -8.97
CA ALA A 727 -18.89 -24.71 -8.92
C ALA A 727 -18.41 -23.52 -9.77
N GLU A 728 -18.92 -23.42 -10.99
CA GLU A 728 -18.56 -22.36 -11.94
C GLU A 728 -19.68 -22.14 -12.98
N ILE A 729 -19.66 -20.96 -13.63
CA ILE A 729 -20.43 -20.70 -14.85
C ILE A 729 -19.48 -20.88 -16.03
N THR A 730 -19.86 -21.72 -17.00
CA THR A 730 -19.08 -21.99 -18.21
C THR A 730 -19.13 -20.82 -19.19
N ARG A 731 -18.27 -20.81 -20.22
CA ARG A 731 -18.14 -19.69 -21.18
C ARG A 731 -19.42 -19.36 -21.96
N ASP A 732 -20.30 -20.34 -22.15
CA ASP A 732 -21.64 -20.21 -22.75
C ASP A 732 -22.70 -19.73 -21.75
N GLY A 733 -22.33 -19.50 -20.50
CA GLY A 733 -23.19 -19.03 -19.42
C GLY A 733 -24.00 -20.13 -18.73
N SER A 734 -23.71 -21.41 -18.99
CA SER A 734 -24.34 -22.54 -18.28
C SER A 734 -23.69 -22.78 -16.92
N ILE A 735 -24.43 -23.29 -15.94
CA ILE A 735 -23.83 -23.69 -14.65
C ILE A 735 -23.20 -25.06 -14.73
N ARG A 736 -22.08 -25.26 -14.02
CA ARG A 736 -21.39 -26.55 -13.88
C ARG A 736 -21.41 -27.03 -12.43
N GLN A 737 -21.64 -28.33 -12.25
CA GLN A 737 -21.75 -28.98 -10.93
C GLN A 737 -22.80 -28.28 -10.03
N GLY A 738 -23.94 -27.90 -10.61
CA GLY A 738 -25.03 -27.28 -9.86
C GLY A 738 -25.71 -28.27 -8.90
N SER A 739 -26.19 -27.79 -7.76
CA SER A 739 -27.04 -28.52 -6.81
C SER A 739 -28.23 -27.65 -6.40
N PHE A 740 -29.44 -28.21 -6.48
CA PHE A 740 -30.66 -27.53 -6.06
C PHE A 740 -30.64 -27.30 -4.55
N LEU A 741 -31.03 -26.10 -4.13
CA LEU A 741 -31.21 -25.77 -2.71
C LEU A 741 -32.70 -25.68 -2.39
N SER A 742 -33.41 -24.72 -2.99
CA SER A 742 -34.81 -24.45 -2.65
C SER A 742 -35.56 -23.72 -3.77
N LEU A 743 -36.88 -23.64 -3.63
CA LEU A 743 -37.72 -22.74 -4.44
C LEU A 743 -37.78 -21.36 -3.78
N ARG A 744 -37.83 -20.32 -4.62
CA ARG A 744 -37.99 -18.92 -4.21
C ARG A 744 -39.38 -18.44 -4.58
N GLU A 745 -40.29 -18.54 -3.63
CA GLU A 745 -41.70 -18.13 -3.77
C GLU A 745 -41.88 -16.62 -3.67
N ASP A 746 -40.88 -15.92 -3.11
CA ASP A 746 -40.82 -14.48 -2.90
C ASP A 746 -40.45 -13.67 -4.15
N LYS A 747 -40.10 -14.32 -5.26
CA LYS A 747 -39.50 -13.67 -6.43
C LYS A 747 -40.18 -14.02 -7.74
N ALA A 748 -40.45 -13.01 -8.57
CA ALA A 748 -41.05 -13.22 -9.88
C ALA A 748 -40.01 -13.73 -10.89
N ALA A 749 -40.39 -14.71 -11.73
CA ALA A 749 -39.48 -15.29 -12.72
C ALA A 749 -38.90 -14.27 -13.71
N SER A 750 -39.66 -13.22 -14.04
CA SER A 750 -39.20 -12.13 -14.93
C SER A 750 -38.06 -11.30 -14.34
N GLU A 751 -37.85 -11.35 -13.03
CA GLU A 751 -36.78 -10.62 -12.30
C GLU A 751 -35.50 -11.45 -12.18
N VAL A 752 -35.51 -12.69 -12.68
CA VAL A 752 -34.38 -13.62 -12.60
C VAL A 752 -33.54 -13.49 -13.86
N HIS A 753 -32.55 -12.62 -13.76
CA HIS A 753 -31.57 -12.35 -14.80
C HIS A 753 -30.20 -12.94 -14.41
N LEU A 754 -29.34 -13.27 -15.39
CA LEU A 754 -27.93 -13.60 -15.08
C LEU A 754 -27.20 -12.37 -14.49
N ASP A 755 -27.78 -11.19 -14.71
CA ASP A 755 -27.44 -9.92 -14.06
C ASP A 755 -27.50 -9.99 -12.51
N GLY A 756 -28.04 -11.06 -11.91
CA GLY A 756 -28.06 -11.33 -10.47
C GLY A 756 -26.73 -11.68 -9.79
N ILE A 757 -25.65 -11.96 -10.54
CA ILE A 757 -24.26 -11.95 -10.01
C ILE A 757 -23.36 -11.01 -10.84
N GLN A 758 -23.74 -10.65 -12.08
CA GLN A 758 -22.99 -9.68 -12.89
C GLN A 758 -23.32 -8.20 -12.63
N MET A 759 -24.36 -7.87 -11.84
CA MET A 759 -24.69 -6.49 -11.44
C MET A 759 -24.59 -6.19 -9.93
N ALA A 760 -24.06 -7.09 -9.10
CA ALA A 760 -23.69 -6.74 -7.71
C ALA A 760 -22.30 -6.05 -7.61
N VAL A 761 -21.62 -5.82 -8.75
CA VAL A 761 -20.32 -5.11 -8.85
C VAL A 761 -20.44 -3.81 -9.66
N ALA A 762 -21.64 -3.34 -9.99
CA ALA A 762 -21.78 -2.08 -10.70
C ALA A 762 -23.06 -1.33 -10.35
N ASP A 763 -23.11 -0.75 -9.15
CA ASP A 763 -23.62 0.62 -9.06
C ASP A 763 -22.47 1.58 -9.39
N GLY A 764 -22.45 1.92 -10.68
CA GLY A 764 -22.18 3.23 -11.26
C GLY A 764 -21.57 4.30 -10.38
N LYS A 765 -20.24 4.23 -10.20
CA LYS A 765 -19.33 5.38 -10.42
C LYS A 765 -17.85 4.99 -10.56
N GLU A 766 -17.44 3.76 -10.19
CA GLU A 766 -16.00 3.39 -10.14
C GLU A 766 -15.48 2.42 -11.21
N SER A 767 -16.31 1.72 -12.00
CA SER A 767 -15.84 0.76 -13.02
C SER A 767 -15.62 1.37 -14.41
N SER A 768 -15.36 2.68 -14.46
CA SER A 768 -14.91 3.36 -15.67
C SER A 768 -13.48 3.86 -15.52
N VAL A 769 -12.70 3.70 -16.58
CA VAL A 769 -11.31 4.16 -16.69
C VAL A 769 -11.25 5.05 -17.92
N ALA A 770 -10.78 6.29 -17.78
CA ALA A 770 -10.85 7.32 -18.82
C ALA A 770 -12.24 7.49 -19.48
N GLY A 771 -13.33 7.16 -18.78
CA GLY A 771 -14.69 7.19 -19.34
C GLY A 771 -15.08 5.97 -20.19
N VAL A 772 -14.22 4.95 -20.27
CA VAL A 772 -14.51 3.64 -20.88
C VAL A 772 -14.92 2.66 -19.79
N ARG A 773 -16.04 1.95 -20.00
CA ARG A 773 -16.53 0.94 -19.05
C ARG A 773 -15.65 -0.31 -19.10
N ILE A 774 -15.16 -0.74 -17.93
CA ILE A 774 -14.39 -1.98 -17.79
C ILE A 774 -15.29 -3.10 -17.29
N SER A 775 -15.51 -4.12 -18.14
CA SER A 775 -16.23 -5.34 -17.75
C SER A 775 -15.28 -6.34 -17.12
N HIS A 776 -15.76 -7.10 -16.13
CA HIS A 776 -14.95 -8.09 -15.39
C HIS A 776 -13.63 -7.50 -14.88
N PRO A 777 -13.66 -6.35 -14.17
CA PRO A 777 -12.45 -5.63 -13.74
C PRO A 777 -11.50 -6.49 -12.90
N ASP A 778 -12.04 -7.36 -12.04
CA ASP A 778 -11.26 -8.20 -11.14
C ASP A 778 -10.67 -9.45 -11.81
N ARG A 779 -10.95 -9.66 -13.10
CA ARG A 779 -10.43 -10.83 -13.82
C ARG A 779 -8.91 -10.76 -13.87
N MET A 780 -8.25 -11.77 -13.31
CA MET A 780 -6.80 -11.91 -13.36
C MET A 780 -6.31 -12.08 -14.81
N VAL A 781 -5.52 -11.11 -15.27
CA VAL A 781 -4.86 -11.14 -16.56
C VAL A 781 -3.47 -11.77 -16.43
N PHE A 782 -2.77 -11.49 -15.32
CA PHE A 782 -1.52 -12.15 -14.95
C PHE A 782 -1.71 -12.86 -13.60
N PRO A 783 -2.20 -14.11 -13.59
CA PRO A 783 -2.56 -14.80 -12.34
C PRO A 783 -1.38 -15.01 -11.38
N GLY A 784 -0.19 -15.32 -11.90
CA GLY A 784 1.02 -15.51 -11.08
C GLY A 784 1.52 -14.22 -10.41
N ASP A 785 1.14 -13.08 -10.96
CA ASP A 785 1.53 -11.74 -10.49
C ASP A 785 0.34 -11.01 -9.81
N GLN A 786 -0.82 -11.68 -9.72
CA GLN A 786 -2.07 -11.14 -9.17
C GLN A 786 -2.56 -9.83 -9.84
N ILE A 787 -2.26 -9.63 -11.13
CA ILE A 787 -2.67 -8.41 -11.85
C ILE A 787 -4.01 -8.64 -12.55
N SER A 788 -4.98 -7.80 -12.21
CA SER A 788 -6.34 -7.79 -12.75
C SER A 788 -6.48 -7.00 -14.06
N LYS A 789 -7.62 -7.17 -14.73
CA LYS A 789 -7.98 -6.41 -15.94
C LYS A 789 -8.13 -4.91 -15.64
N MET A 790 -8.66 -4.56 -14.47
CA MET A 790 -8.76 -3.17 -14.01
C MET A 790 -7.38 -2.53 -13.91
N GLU A 791 -6.40 -3.25 -13.34
CA GLU A 791 -5.04 -2.74 -13.22
C GLU A 791 -4.37 -2.53 -14.58
N VAL A 792 -4.61 -3.41 -15.56
CA VAL A 792 -4.16 -3.21 -16.94
C VAL A 792 -4.82 -1.97 -17.56
N ALA A 793 -6.12 -1.77 -17.37
CA ALA A 793 -6.81 -0.58 -17.86
C ALA A 793 -6.28 0.71 -17.20
N ARG A 794 -6.10 0.70 -15.87
CA ARG A 794 -5.54 1.82 -15.10
C ARG A 794 -4.08 2.11 -15.45
N TYR A 795 -3.32 1.08 -15.82
CA TYR A 795 -1.98 1.26 -16.36
C TYR A 795 -2.03 2.06 -17.66
N PHE A 796 -2.83 1.63 -18.63
CA PHE A 796 -2.95 2.34 -19.92
C PHE A 796 -3.53 3.76 -19.77
N GLU A 797 -4.39 4.01 -18.78
CA GLU A 797 -4.80 5.37 -18.41
C GLU A 797 -3.61 6.19 -17.89
N ARG A 798 -2.86 5.63 -16.94
CA ARG A 798 -1.72 6.31 -16.30
C ARG A 798 -0.58 6.64 -17.27
N VAL A 799 -0.27 5.74 -18.21
CA VAL A 799 0.80 5.95 -19.20
C VAL A 799 0.29 6.49 -20.53
N GLY A 800 -1.02 6.70 -20.67
CA GLY A 800 -1.67 7.01 -21.94
C GLY A 800 -1.06 8.23 -22.62
N ASP A 801 -0.93 9.34 -21.90
CA ASP A 801 -0.37 10.58 -22.44
C ASP A 801 1.09 10.43 -22.91
N LEU A 802 1.85 9.55 -22.27
CA LEU A 802 3.23 9.23 -22.66
C LEU A 802 3.27 8.34 -23.91
N MET A 803 2.34 7.37 -24.02
CA MET A 803 2.25 6.46 -25.14
C MET A 803 1.73 7.13 -26.42
N LEU A 804 0.81 8.09 -26.28
CA LEU A 804 0.06 8.69 -27.40
C LEU A 804 0.93 9.15 -28.59
N PRO A 805 2.06 9.87 -28.39
CA PRO A 805 2.94 10.28 -29.50
C PRO A 805 3.40 9.13 -30.40
N PHE A 806 3.44 7.90 -29.86
CA PHE A 806 3.95 6.71 -30.54
C PHE A 806 2.86 5.78 -31.09
N VAL A 807 1.58 6.00 -30.75
CA VAL A 807 0.47 5.11 -31.15
C VAL A 807 -0.70 5.82 -31.83
N VAL A 808 -0.83 7.13 -31.63
CA VAL A 808 -1.95 7.91 -32.15
C VAL A 808 -1.94 7.93 -33.68
N ASN A 809 -3.10 7.70 -34.29
CA ASN A 809 -3.30 7.67 -35.75
C ASN A 809 -2.35 6.71 -36.50
N ARG A 810 -1.82 5.69 -35.83
CA ARG A 810 -1.00 4.66 -36.46
C ARG A 810 -1.81 3.38 -36.63
N PRO A 811 -1.62 2.63 -37.72
CA PRO A 811 -2.09 1.26 -37.79
C PRO A 811 -1.46 0.44 -36.65
N LEU A 812 -2.29 -0.30 -35.92
CA LEU A 812 -1.88 -1.08 -34.76
C LEU A 812 -2.03 -2.58 -35.02
N ALA A 813 -1.10 -3.36 -34.46
CA ALA A 813 -1.30 -4.76 -34.13
C ALA A 813 -1.34 -4.89 -32.61
N VAL A 814 -2.34 -5.57 -32.07
CA VAL A 814 -2.43 -5.81 -30.62
C VAL A 814 -2.38 -7.29 -30.31
N LEU A 815 -1.62 -7.68 -29.29
CA LEU A 815 -1.68 -9.04 -28.75
C LEU A 815 -2.77 -9.07 -27.68
N ARG A 816 -3.82 -9.84 -27.93
CA ARG A 816 -4.94 -10.00 -27.01
C ARG A 816 -4.77 -11.26 -26.19
N ALA A 817 -5.13 -11.17 -24.92
CA ALA A 817 -5.25 -12.28 -23.99
C ALA A 817 -6.61 -12.20 -23.26
N PRO A 818 -7.73 -12.54 -23.94
CA PRO A 818 -9.07 -12.36 -23.38
C PRO A 818 -9.34 -13.20 -22.12
N SER A 819 -8.55 -14.24 -21.85
CA SER A 819 -8.65 -15.04 -20.62
C SER A 819 -7.41 -14.90 -19.72
N GLY A 820 -6.58 -13.87 -19.95
CA GLY A 820 -5.28 -13.72 -19.29
C GLY A 820 -4.16 -14.50 -20.00
N ILE A 821 -2.91 -14.30 -19.58
CA ILE A 821 -1.71 -14.81 -20.26
C ILE A 821 -1.54 -16.34 -20.20
N THR A 822 -2.32 -17.02 -19.35
CA THR A 822 -2.37 -18.50 -19.27
C THR A 822 -3.36 -19.11 -20.26
N GLY A 823 -4.20 -18.29 -20.89
CA GLY A 823 -5.18 -18.71 -21.89
C GLY A 823 -4.68 -18.54 -23.33
N GLU A 824 -5.62 -18.57 -24.28
CA GLU A 824 -5.33 -18.30 -25.68
C GLU A 824 -4.92 -16.84 -25.89
N MET A 825 -3.82 -16.64 -26.61
CA MET A 825 -3.31 -15.33 -27.01
C MET A 825 -3.18 -15.26 -28.52
N PHE A 826 -3.64 -14.16 -29.12
CA PHE A 826 -3.60 -13.97 -30.56
C PHE A 826 -3.38 -12.50 -30.94
N PHE A 827 -2.69 -12.30 -32.06
CA PHE A 827 -2.52 -10.96 -32.64
C PHE A 827 -3.76 -10.56 -33.43
N GLN A 828 -4.20 -9.32 -33.26
CA GLN A 828 -5.29 -8.73 -34.01
C GLN A 828 -4.83 -7.46 -34.74
N LYS A 829 -5.13 -7.39 -36.04
CA LYS A 829 -4.77 -6.27 -36.94
C LYS A 829 -5.97 -5.57 -37.57
N SER A 830 -7.17 -6.15 -37.45
CA SER A 830 -8.45 -5.61 -37.92
C SER A 830 -9.61 -6.19 -37.08
N PHE A 831 -10.79 -5.55 -37.13
CA PHE A 831 -12.01 -6.00 -36.48
C PHE A 831 -13.09 -6.33 -37.54
N PRO A 832 -13.60 -7.57 -37.60
CA PRO A 832 -14.51 -7.99 -38.66
C PRO A 832 -15.96 -7.54 -38.47
N SER A 833 -16.41 -7.28 -37.24
CA SER A 833 -17.83 -6.97 -36.97
C SER A 833 -18.03 -6.06 -35.76
N HIS A 834 -17.29 -6.29 -34.67
CA HIS A 834 -17.42 -5.49 -33.44
C HIS A 834 -16.15 -4.68 -33.17
N ILE A 835 -16.18 -3.41 -33.58
CA ILE A 835 -15.10 -2.44 -33.34
C ILE A 835 -15.29 -1.85 -31.93
N PRO A 836 -14.26 -1.84 -31.07
CA PRO A 836 -14.34 -1.22 -29.75
C PRO A 836 -14.60 0.30 -29.85
N ASP A 837 -15.25 0.87 -28.84
CA ASP A 837 -15.41 2.32 -28.74
C ASP A 837 -14.04 3.02 -28.76
N HIS A 838 -13.93 4.21 -29.37
CA HIS A 838 -12.67 4.95 -29.53
C HIS A 838 -11.58 4.25 -30.38
N VAL A 839 -11.90 3.13 -31.04
CA VAL A 839 -11.04 2.47 -32.04
C VAL A 839 -11.61 2.74 -33.44
N TYR A 840 -10.73 3.11 -34.36
CA TYR A 840 -11.10 3.53 -35.71
C TYR A 840 -10.51 2.58 -36.74
N GLN A 841 -11.35 2.03 -37.61
CA GLN A 841 -10.93 1.17 -38.71
C GLN A 841 -10.82 1.96 -40.01
N SER A 842 -9.83 1.64 -40.84
CA SER A 842 -9.59 2.29 -42.13
C SER A 842 -9.11 1.27 -43.16
N GLU A 843 -9.48 1.46 -44.41
CA GLU A 843 -9.01 0.67 -45.54
C GLU A 843 -7.82 1.37 -46.19
N LEU A 844 -6.77 0.60 -46.48
CA LEU A 844 -5.57 1.07 -47.18
C LEU A 844 -5.77 0.97 -48.70
N PRO A 845 -4.97 1.69 -49.52
CA PRO A 845 -5.11 1.66 -50.98
C PRO A 845 -4.96 0.29 -51.64
N ASP A 846 -4.35 -0.69 -50.95
CA ASP A 846 -4.21 -2.07 -51.40
C ASP A 846 -5.38 -2.98 -50.99
N GLY A 847 -6.47 -2.40 -50.46
CA GLY A 847 -7.66 -3.10 -49.98
C GLY A 847 -7.50 -3.74 -48.60
N SER A 848 -6.34 -3.61 -47.94
CA SER A 848 -6.14 -4.17 -46.61
C SER A 848 -6.75 -3.28 -45.53
N THR A 849 -7.39 -3.89 -44.53
CA THR A 849 -8.03 -3.16 -43.42
C THR A 849 -7.11 -3.08 -42.21
N VAL A 850 -6.99 -1.90 -41.62
CA VAL A 850 -6.21 -1.63 -40.40
C VAL A 850 -7.05 -0.86 -39.37
N PHE A 851 -6.65 -0.89 -38.10
CA PHE A 851 -7.26 -0.03 -37.07
C PHE A 851 -6.22 0.86 -36.36
N SER A 852 -6.70 1.97 -35.81
CA SER A 852 -5.94 2.99 -35.10
C SER A 852 -6.73 3.55 -33.92
N ILE A 853 -6.06 4.33 -33.07
CA ILE A 853 -6.67 5.05 -31.94
C ILE A 853 -6.28 6.53 -31.99
N ARG A 854 -7.05 7.39 -31.31
CA ARG A 854 -6.85 8.85 -31.31
C ARG A 854 -6.53 9.45 -29.95
N ASP A 855 -6.85 8.74 -28.88
CA ASP A 855 -6.80 9.25 -27.51
C ASP A 855 -6.53 8.11 -26.50
N VAL A 856 -6.37 8.47 -25.23
CA VAL A 856 -6.19 7.52 -24.12
C VAL A 856 -7.39 6.57 -24.00
N LYS A 857 -8.59 7.03 -24.33
CA LYS A 857 -9.80 6.21 -24.31
C LYS A 857 -9.69 5.03 -25.29
N GLY A 858 -9.09 5.24 -26.46
CA GLY A 858 -8.76 4.16 -27.39
C GLY A 858 -7.83 3.11 -26.79
N LEU A 859 -6.79 3.51 -26.05
CA LEU A 859 -5.90 2.55 -25.35
C LEU A 859 -6.66 1.75 -24.30
N VAL A 860 -7.45 2.42 -23.47
CA VAL A 860 -8.25 1.78 -22.42
C VAL A 860 -9.33 0.86 -23.00
N SER A 861 -9.92 1.24 -24.13
CA SER A 861 -10.88 0.42 -24.86
C SER A 861 -10.24 -0.86 -25.43
N LEU A 862 -9.03 -0.75 -25.97
CA LEU A 862 -8.25 -1.93 -26.37
C LEU A 862 -7.97 -2.85 -25.16
N ALA A 863 -7.62 -2.29 -24.00
CA ALA A 863 -7.42 -3.04 -22.75
C ALA A 863 -8.69 -3.72 -22.26
N GLN A 864 -9.85 -3.04 -22.37
CA GLN A 864 -11.17 -3.61 -22.11
C GLN A 864 -11.45 -4.81 -23.02
N PHE A 865 -10.99 -4.77 -24.27
CA PHE A 865 -11.03 -5.90 -25.20
C PHE A 865 -9.92 -6.94 -24.97
N GLY A 866 -9.13 -6.81 -23.91
CA GLY A 866 -8.10 -7.76 -23.52
C GLY A 866 -6.79 -7.60 -24.29
N ALA A 867 -6.55 -6.46 -24.94
CA ALA A 867 -5.23 -6.15 -25.51
C ALA A 867 -4.23 -5.91 -24.38
N LEU A 868 -3.09 -6.60 -24.44
CA LEU A 868 -1.97 -6.44 -23.51
C LEU A 868 -0.79 -5.77 -24.18
N GLU A 869 -0.38 -6.24 -25.36
CA GLU A 869 0.72 -5.61 -26.09
C GLU A 869 0.17 -4.73 -27.22
N VAL A 870 0.68 -3.50 -27.34
CA VAL A 870 0.32 -2.56 -28.41
C VAL A 870 1.54 -2.36 -29.31
N HIS A 871 1.40 -2.69 -30.59
CA HIS A 871 2.47 -2.65 -31.58
C HIS A 871 2.10 -1.73 -32.76
N PRO A 872 2.51 -0.45 -32.74
CA PRO A 872 2.28 0.47 -33.84
C PRO A 872 3.18 0.19 -35.05
N TRP A 873 2.72 0.67 -36.21
CA TRP A 873 3.59 0.90 -37.37
C TRP A 873 4.51 2.11 -37.14
N GLY A 874 5.68 2.10 -37.77
CA GLY A 874 6.60 3.26 -37.77
C GLY A 874 6.16 4.44 -38.65
N ALA A 875 4.95 4.41 -39.21
CA ALA A 875 4.36 5.49 -40.00
C ALA A 875 2.89 5.73 -39.58
N PRO A 876 2.45 6.99 -39.40
CA PRO A 876 1.06 7.32 -39.10
C PRO A 876 0.21 7.51 -40.37
N LEU A 877 -1.09 7.22 -40.26
CA LEU A 877 -2.09 7.52 -41.28
C LEU A 877 -2.29 9.05 -41.44
N PRO A 878 -2.74 9.52 -42.63
CA PRO A 878 -2.97 8.76 -43.87
C PRO A 878 -1.69 8.42 -44.63
N ALA A 879 -0.56 9.09 -44.36
CA ALA A 879 0.71 8.87 -45.06
C ALA A 879 1.51 7.65 -44.54
N GLY A 880 0.85 6.48 -44.50
CA GLY A 880 1.39 5.21 -44.00
C GLY A 880 2.63 4.69 -44.75
N GLU A 881 2.99 5.31 -45.88
CA GLU A 881 4.16 4.97 -46.70
C GLU A 881 5.45 5.70 -46.29
N LYS A 882 5.35 6.78 -45.51
CA LYS A 882 6.50 7.61 -45.09
C LYS A 882 6.70 7.53 -43.57
N PRO A 883 7.71 6.78 -43.09
CA PRO A 883 7.95 6.62 -41.67
C PRO A 883 8.44 7.90 -41.00
N ASP A 884 8.10 8.02 -39.73
CA ASP A 884 8.70 8.94 -38.78
C ASP A 884 9.48 8.21 -37.68
N PHE A 885 9.28 6.91 -37.48
CA PHE A 885 10.09 6.11 -36.57
C PHE A 885 10.78 4.95 -37.28
N LEU A 886 12.07 4.82 -37.02
CA LEU A 886 12.87 3.64 -37.34
C LEU A 886 13.24 2.91 -36.06
N THR A 887 13.40 1.58 -36.10
CA THR A 887 13.72 0.76 -34.94
C THR A 887 14.67 -0.37 -35.32
N TRP A 888 15.76 -0.51 -34.56
CA TRP A 888 16.59 -1.71 -34.54
C TRP A 888 16.30 -2.48 -33.25
N ASP A 889 15.81 -3.70 -33.39
CA ASP A 889 15.50 -4.60 -32.28
C ASP A 889 16.67 -5.57 -32.07
N LEU A 890 17.41 -5.38 -30.98
CA LEU A 890 18.51 -6.25 -30.59
C LEU A 890 17.94 -7.48 -29.86
N ASP A 891 17.90 -8.60 -30.58
CA ASP A 891 17.33 -9.88 -30.12
C ASP A 891 18.47 -10.87 -29.82
N PRO A 892 18.93 -10.97 -28.55
CA PRO A 892 20.01 -11.87 -28.18
C PRO A 892 19.53 -13.31 -28.03
N ASP A 893 20.36 -14.25 -28.48
CA ASP A 893 20.23 -15.65 -28.07
C ASP A 893 20.32 -15.77 -26.54
N ALA A 894 19.61 -16.75 -25.96
CA ALA A 894 19.51 -16.90 -24.51
C ALA A 894 20.87 -17.15 -23.82
N SER A 895 21.88 -17.62 -24.55
CA SER A 895 23.24 -17.82 -24.04
C SER A 895 24.11 -16.55 -24.02
N VAL A 896 23.67 -15.46 -24.64
CA VAL A 896 24.44 -14.22 -24.72
C VAL A 896 24.36 -13.46 -23.38
N PRO A 897 25.50 -13.14 -22.74
CA PRO A 897 25.51 -12.34 -21.52
C PRO A 897 24.93 -10.94 -21.72
N TRP A 898 24.19 -10.43 -20.72
CA TRP A 898 23.50 -9.14 -20.80
C TRP A 898 24.45 -7.97 -21.09
N ASN A 899 25.65 -7.96 -20.50
CA ASN A 899 26.67 -6.94 -20.76
C ASN A 899 27.10 -6.86 -22.23
N GLU A 900 27.07 -7.97 -22.98
CA GLU A 900 27.33 -7.95 -24.42
C GLU A 900 26.17 -7.33 -25.21
N VAL A 901 24.93 -7.48 -24.72
CA VAL A 901 23.74 -6.81 -25.29
C VAL A 901 23.83 -5.30 -25.08
N LEU A 902 24.28 -4.86 -23.90
CA LEU A 902 24.56 -3.45 -23.62
C LEU A 902 25.66 -2.91 -24.54
N GLY A 903 26.76 -3.65 -24.70
CA GLY A 903 27.83 -3.27 -25.63
C GLY A 903 27.36 -3.17 -27.08
N ALA A 904 26.45 -4.04 -27.51
CA ALA A 904 25.85 -3.98 -28.85
C ALA A 904 25.00 -2.72 -29.05
N ALA A 905 24.23 -2.33 -28.03
CA ALA A 905 23.41 -1.13 -28.06
C ALA A 905 24.27 0.14 -28.12
N LEU A 906 25.34 0.21 -27.31
CA LEU A 906 26.29 1.33 -27.33
C LEU A 906 27.01 1.44 -28.67
N LEU A 907 27.45 0.32 -29.25
CA LEU A 907 28.08 0.32 -30.58
C LEU A 907 27.14 0.86 -31.67
N LEU A 908 25.87 0.44 -31.66
CA LEU A 908 24.87 0.94 -32.62
C LEU A 908 24.56 2.42 -32.39
N ARG A 909 24.53 2.89 -31.13
CA ARG A 909 24.40 4.31 -30.80
C ARG A 909 25.53 5.12 -31.39
N ASP A 910 26.76 4.74 -31.06
CA ASP A 910 27.96 5.48 -31.46
C ASP A 910 28.05 5.56 -32.99
N TYR A 911 27.75 4.45 -33.68
CA TYR A 911 27.68 4.42 -35.15
C TYR A 911 26.69 5.45 -35.74
N LEU A 912 25.51 5.61 -35.12
CA LEU A 912 24.50 6.56 -35.55
C LEU A 912 24.88 8.01 -35.18
N GLU A 913 25.42 8.24 -33.98
CA GLU A 913 25.82 9.55 -33.48
C GLU A 913 26.98 10.16 -34.28
N GLU A 914 27.98 9.36 -34.65
CA GLU A 914 29.06 9.76 -35.57
C GLU A 914 28.54 10.29 -36.92
N ARG A 915 27.33 9.89 -37.30
CA ARG A 915 26.66 10.29 -38.55
C ARG A 915 25.61 11.38 -38.32
N GLY A 916 25.63 12.01 -37.15
CA GLY A 916 24.77 13.14 -36.78
C GLY A 916 23.32 12.75 -36.46
N LEU A 917 23.09 11.50 -36.06
CA LEU A 917 21.78 11.00 -35.65
C LEU A 917 21.78 10.68 -34.16
N ALA A 918 20.78 11.15 -33.42
CA ALA A 918 20.60 10.91 -31.99
C ALA A 918 19.54 9.83 -31.75
N PRO A 919 19.92 8.56 -31.54
CA PRO A 919 18.97 7.50 -31.27
C PRO A 919 18.48 7.52 -29.81
N LEU A 920 17.26 7.04 -29.62
CA LEU A 920 16.64 6.79 -28.32
C LEU A 920 16.74 5.29 -27.99
N ILE A 921 16.72 4.93 -26.71
CA ILE A 921 16.77 3.53 -26.28
C ILE A 921 15.67 3.15 -25.30
N LYS A 922 15.15 1.94 -25.46
CA LYS A 922 14.21 1.34 -24.51
C LYS A 922 14.49 -0.15 -24.35
N THR A 923 14.12 -0.68 -23.19
CA THR A 923 14.03 -2.13 -23.01
C THR A 923 12.92 -2.70 -23.89
N SER A 924 13.07 -3.93 -24.36
CA SER A 924 11.97 -4.62 -25.06
C SER A 924 10.85 -5.08 -24.11
N GLY A 925 11.07 -5.08 -22.79
CA GLY A 925 10.27 -5.85 -21.82
C GLY A 925 10.52 -7.36 -21.92
N GLY A 926 11.65 -7.75 -22.50
CA GLY A 926 12.11 -9.12 -22.65
C GLY A 926 13.61 -9.20 -22.48
N LYS A 927 14.27 -10.02 -23.30
CA LYS A 927 15.73 -10.20 -23.23
C LYS A 927 16.52 -9.20 -24.08
N GLY A 928 15.84 -8.38 -24.88
CA GLY A 928 16.47 -7.49 -25.87
C GLY A 928 16.27 -6.00 -25.61
N LEU A 929 16.86 -5.18 -26.47
CA LEU A 929 16.80 -3.71 -26.45
C LEU A 929 16.31 -3.17 -27.78
N HIS A 930 15.55 -2.09 -27.77
CA HIS A 930 15.14 -1.40 -29.00
C HIS A 930 15.82 -0.05 -29.07
N ILE A 931 16.52 0.19 -30.17
CA ILE A 931 17.12 1.49 -30.52
C ILE A 931 16.20 2.14 -31.54
N MET A 932 15.69 3.32 -31.23
CA MET A 932 14.69 4.02 -32.03
C MET A 932 15.23 5.34 -32.56
N LEU A 933 14.82 5.73 -33.77
CA LEU A 933 15.19 7.01 -34.36
C LEU A 933 13.93 7.74 -34.84
N HIS A 934 13.70 8.95 -34.32
CA HIS A 934 12.62 9.83 -34.78
C HIS A 934 13.12 10.68 -35.95
N ILE A 935 12.50 10.53 -37.12
CA ILE A 935 12.91 11.15 -38.38
C ILE A 935 11.80 11.99 -39.01
N LYS A 936 12.19 12.97 -39.82
CA LYS A 936 11.27 13.67 -40.70
C LYS A 936 10.80 12.74 -41.83
N ARG A 937 9.50 12.76 -42.10
CA ARG A 937 8.79 11.95 -43.11
C ARG A 937 9.09 12.37 -44.56
N THR A 938 10.35 12.26 -44.94
CA THR A 938 10.88 12.75 -46.22
C THR A 938 11.07 11.66 -47.26
N GLN A 939 11.16 10.40 -46.84
CA GLN A 939 11.44 9.24 -47.70
C GLN A 939 10.41 8.14 -47.46
N GLU A 940 10.21 7.27 -48.45
CA GLU A 940 9.31 6.12 -48.37
C GLU A 940 9.98 4.89 -47.72
N TRP A 941 9.17 3.90 -47.36
CA TRP A 941 9.64 2.67 -46.73
C TRP A 941 10.73 1.95 -47.53
N GLU A 942 10.71 1.99 -48.87
CA GLU A 942 11.73 1.34 -49.70
C GLU A 942 13.14 1.84 -49.37
N VAL A 943 13.32 3.16 -49.35
CA VAL A 943 14.60 3.82 -49.03
C VAL A 943 14.97 3.61 -47.56
N MET A 944 14.02 3.77 -46.64
CA MET A 944 14.29 3.69 -45.20
C MET A 944 14.55 2.25 -44.72
N LYS A 945 13.94 1.25 -45.36
CA LYS A 945 14.23 -0.16 -45.10
C LYS A 945 15.64 -0.53 -45.57
N ALA A 946 16.05 -0.05 -46.75
CA ALA A 946 17.41 -0.23 -47.24
C ALA A 946 18.43 0.45 -46.31
N PHE A 947 18.12 1.66 -45.81
CA PHE A 947 18.94 2.37 -44.83
C PHE A 947 19.14 1.59 -43.53
N THR A 948 18.05 1.14 -42.89
CA THR A 948 18.14 0.40 -41.63
C THR A 948 18.86 -0.94 -41.76
N LYS A 949 18.70 -1.61 -42.93
CA LYS A 949 19.48 -2.80 -43.29
C LYS A 949 20.98 -2.49 -43.41
N ALA A 950 21.34 -1.43 -44.12
CA ALA A 950 22.74 -1.05 -44.32
C ALA A 950 23.43 -0.76 -42.98
N VAL A 951 22.78 0.02 -42.10
CA VAL A 951 23.27 0.28 -40.74
C VAL A 951 23.49 -1.02 -39.96
N ALA A 952 22.51 -1.94 -39.98
CA ALA A 952 22.64 -3.21 -39.27
C ALA A 952 23.80 -4.07 -39.81
N VAL A 953 24.02 -4.07 -41.13
CA VAL A 953 25.12 -4.80 -41.78
C VAL A 953 26.48 -4.22 -41.40
N GLU A 954 26.63 -2.90 -41.43
CA GLU A 954 27.86 -2.20 -41.05
C GLU A 954 28.19 -2.43 -39.56
N VAL A 955 27.22 -2.27 -38.66
CA VAL A 955 27.42 -2.55 -37.23
C VAL A 955 27.76 -4.02 -36.99
N ALA A 956 27.10 -4.95 -37.67
CA ALA A 956 27.42 -6.37 -37.57
C ALA A 956 28.83 -6.72 -38.08
N ALA A 957 29.40 -5.89 -38.97
CA ALA A 957 30.75 -6.12 -39.51
C ALA A 957 31.85 -5.92 -38.45
N PHE A 958 31.64 -5.07 -37.43
CA PHE A 958 32.57 -4.88 -36.31
C PHE A 958 32.82 -6.16 -35.51
N ASN A 959 31.81 -7.03 -35.41
CA ASN A 959 31.96 -8.33 -34.75
C ASN A 959 31.03 -9.40 -35.35
N ARG A 960 31.43 -9.98 -36.48
CA ARG A 960 30.66 -11.04 -37.19
C ARG A 960 30.48 -12.33 -36.38
N LYS A 961 31.30 -12.53 -35.34
CA LYS A 961 31.14 -13.66 -34.41
C LYS A 961 29.98 -13.42 -33.45
N ARG A 962 29.74 -12.17 -33.01
CA ARG A 962 28.67 -11.83 -32.07
C ARG A 962 27.39 -11.32 -32.71
N PHE A 963 27.47 -10.69 -33.89
CA PHE A 963 26.31 -10.09 -34.57
C PHE A 963 25.87 -10.88 -35.79
N ILE A 964 24.55 -10.88 -36.05
CA ILE A 964 23.95 -11.42 -37.26
C ILE A 964 22.81 -10.51 -37.73
N THR A 965 22.65 -10.38 -39.04
CA THR A 965 21.58 -9.58 -39.68
C THR A 965 20.59 -10.43 -40.49
N THR A 966 20.79 -11.74 -40.49
CA THR A 966 19.95 -12.73 -41.15
C THR A 966 18.93 -13.31 -40.19
N ALA A 967 17.67 -13.38 -40.60
CA ALA A 967 16.57 -13.82 -39.75
C ALA A 967 16.55 -15.33 -39.41
N SER A 968 17.41 -16.16 -40.02
CA SER A 968 17.41 -17.62 -39.81
C SER A 968 17.80 -18.01 -38.38
N LYS A 969 16.85 -18.54 -37.58
CA LYS A 969 17.05 -18.89 -36.16
C LYS A 969 18.19 -19.88 -35.93
N SER A 970 18.39 -20.87 -36.81
CA SER A 970 19.46 -21.87 -36.68
C SER A 970 20.87 -21.26 -36.74
N LYS A 971 21.03 -20.06 -37.31
CA LYS A 971 22.31 -19.35 -37.40
C LYS A 971 22.54 -18.34 -36.26
N ARG A 972 21.59 -18.21 -35.32
CA ARG A 972 21.62 -17.21 -34.24
C ARG A 972 22.22 -17.71 -32.92
N GLN A 973 22.53 -19.00 -32.79
CA GLN A 973 23.04 -19.55 -31.53
C GLN A 973 24.29 -18.80 -31.07
N GLY A 974 24.27 -18.29 -29.83
CA GLY A 974 25.35 -17.47 -29.28
C GLY A 974 25.55 -16.10 -29.94
N LYS A 975 24.56 -15.56 -30.68
CA LYS A 975 24.66 -14.26 -31.36
C LYS A 975 23.52 -13.33 -30.99
N ILE A 976 23.73 -12.04 -31.24
CA ILE A 976 22.71 -10.99 -31.18
C ILE A 976 22.23 -10.72 -32.60
N PHE A 977 20.93 -10.94 -32.84
CA PHE A 977 20.30 -10.57 -34.10
C PHE A 977 19.95 -9.08 -34.06
N ILE A 978 20.55 -8.31 -34.96
CA ILE A 978 20.20 -6.90 -35.15
C ILE A 978 19.00 -6.86 -36.11
N ASP A 979 17.80 -6.92 -35.55
CA ASP A 979 16.56 -6.99 -36.32
C ASP A 979 16.19 -5.62 -36.89
N TRP A 980 16.53 -5.43 -38.16
CA TRP A 980 16.15 -4.28 -38.97
C TRP A 980 14.80 -4.47 -39.70
N LEU A 981 14.17 -5.66 -39.61
CA LEU A 981 12.92 -5.98 -40.32
C LEU A 981 11.69 -5.29 -39.72
N ARG A 982 11.86 -4.59 -38.59
CA ARG A 982 10.84 -3.70 -38.00
C ARG A 982 10.54 -2.47 -38.87
N ASN A 983 11.37 -2.19 -39.87
CA ASN A 983 11.33 -0.98 -40.69
C ASN A 983 10.76 -1.27 -42.08
N GLY A 984 9.45 -1.48 -42.17
CA GLY A 984 8.79 -1.63 -43.45
C GLY A 984 7.28 -1.52 -43.32
N ARG A 985 6.62 -1.39 -44.47
CA ARG A 985 5.16 -1.40 -44.56
C ARG A 985 4.60 -2.66 -43.88
N GLY A 986 3.64 -2.48 -42.97
CA GLY A 986 3.03 -3.60 -42.23
C GLY A 986 3.84 -4.12 -41.04
N ALA A 987 5.10 -3.72 -40.87
CA ALA A 987 5.94 -4.15 -39.75
C ALA A 987 5.56 -3.38 -38.48
N THR A 988 5.61 -4.09 -37.35
CA THR A 988 5.24 -3.54 -36.04
C THR A 988 6.30 -3.84 -35.00
N CYS A 989 6.37 -2.99 -33.99
CA CYS A 989 7.25 -3.15 -32.84
C CYS A 989 6.49 -2.69 -31.58
N VAL A 990 6.72 -3.33 -30.42
CA VAL A 990 6.03 -2.91 -29.18
C VAL A 990 6.36 -1.46 -28.88
N CYS A 991 5.34 -0.66 -28.60
CA CYS A 991 5.51 0.76 -28.33
C CYS A 991 6.29 1.03 -27.02
N PRO A 992 6.87 2.23 -26.86
CA PRO A 992 7.32 2.74 -25.56
C PRO A 992 6.21 2.65 -24.51
N TRP A 993 6.55 2.23 -23.29
CA TRP A 993 5.62 1.88 -22.20
C TRP A 993 4.61 0.77 -22.55
N GLY A 994 4.80 0.06 -23.65
CA GLY A 994 3.96 -1.07 -24.01
C GLY A 994 4.15 -2.25 -23.06
N LEU A 995 3.05 -2.76 -22.52
CA LEU A 995 3.04 -3.95 -21.67
C LEU A 995 3.37 -5.22 -22.49
N ARG A 996 3.95 -6.23 -21.83
CA ARG A 996 4.30 -7.53 -22.41
C ARG A 996 3.41 -8.64 -21.84
N ALA A 997 2.88 -9.50 -22.71
CA ALA A 997 2.01 -10.61 -22.34
C ALA A 997 2.84 -11.82 -21.87
N ARG A 998 3.50 -11.67 -20.71
CA ARG A 998 4.36 -12.69 -20.09
C ARG A 998 4.37 -12.53 -18.57
N PRO A 999 4.79 -13.55 -17.80
CA PRO A 999 4.92 -13.43 -16.35
C PRO A 999 5.75 -12.20 -15.93
N GLY A 1000 5.36 -11.56 -14.83
CA GLY A 1000 5.92 -10.31 -14.33
C GLY A 1000 5.31 -9.05 -14.94
N ALA A 1001 4.40 -9.17 -15.92
CA ALA A 1001 3.74 -8.04 -16.60
C ALA A 1001 4.74 -6.94 -16.99
N THR A 1002 5.81 -7.38 -17.66
CA THR A 1002 6.95 -6.52 -17.96
C THR A 1002 6.59 -5.44 -18.98
N VAL A 1003 7.33 -4.35 -18.96
CA VAL A 1003 7.08 -3.15 -19.77
C VAL A 1003 8.26 -2.89 -20.69
N SER A 1004 7.96 -2.51 -21.93
CA SER A 1004 8.96 -1.98 -22.85
C SER A 1004 9.30 -0.53 -22.47
N MET A 1005 10.15 -0.39 -21.46
CA MET A 1005 10.39 0.89 -20.78
C MET A 1005 11.46 1.74 -21.47
N PRO A 1006 11.15 3.01 -21.81
CA PRO A 1006 12.11 4.05 -22.15
C PRO A 1006 13.16 4.28 -21.07
N VAL A 1007 14.43 4.40 -21.47
CA VAL A 1007 15.54 4.64 -20.55
C VAL A 1007 16.55 5.61 -21.19
N THR A 1008 17.40 6.24 -20.39
CA THR A 1008 18.55 6.99 -20.92
C THR A 1008 19.71 6.06 -21.24
N TRP A 1009 20.66 6.55 -22.04
CA TRP A 1009 21.90 5.83 -22.30
C TRP A 1009 22.76 5.66 -21.04
N GLU A 1010 22.68 6.59 -20.08
CA GLU A 1010 23.37 6.50 -18.78
C GLU A 1010 22.73 5.48 -17.84
N GLN A 1011 21.40 5.31 -17.91
CA GLN A 1011 20.69 4.29 -17.12
C GLN A 1011 20.96 2.88 -17.66
N LEU A 1012 21.31 2.75 -18.94
CA LEU A 1012 21.42 1.47 -19.63
C LEU A 1012 22.32 0.45 -18.90
N PRO A 1013 23.53 0.78 -18.41
CA PRO A 1013 24.40 -0.16 -17.70
C PRO A 1013 23.86 -0.65 -16.34
N GLU A 1014 22.95 0.12 -15.73
CA GLU A 1014 22.42 -0.14 -14.40
C GLU A 1014 21.13 -1.00 -14.42
N ILE A 1015 20.56 -1.24 -15.60
CA ILE A 1015 19.33 -2.01 -15.77
C ILE A 1015 19.61 -3.51 -15.68
N ALA A 1016 18.95 -4.17 -14.73
CA ALA A 1016 18.92 -5.63 -14.64
C ALA A 1016 18.14 -6.25 -15.81
N ALA A 1017 18.53 -7.44 -16.26
CA ALA A 1017 17.88 -8.17 -17.35
C ALA A 1017 16.38 -8.47 -17.13
N ALA A 1018 15.89 -8.40 -15.88
CA ALA A 1018 14.50 -8.63 -15.52
C ALA A 1018 13.53 -7.51 -15.97
N GLY A 1019 14.05 -6.34 -16.38
CA GLY A 1019 13.27 -5.24 -16.92
C GLY A 1019 12.32 -4.57 -15.92
N PHE A 1020 11.44 -3.73 -16.46
CA PHE A 1020 10.46 -2.95 -15.70
C PHE A 1020 9.09 -3.65 -15.69
N THR A 1021 8.21 -3.33 -14.73
CA THR A 1021 6.87 -3.95 -14.61
C THR A 1021 5.74 -2.92 -14.60
N ILE A 1022 4.50 -3.39 -14.77
CA ILE A 1022 3.28 -2.56 -14.78
C ILE A 1022 3.09 -1.71 -13.50
N HIS A 1023 3.71 -2.07 -12.38
CA HIS A 1023 3.56 -1.36 -11.09
C HIS A 1023 4.59 -0.26 -10.88
N GLU A 1024 5.62 -0.20 -11.72
CA GLU A 1024 6.65 0.83 -11.59
C GLU A 1024 6.10 2.18 -12.08
N PRO A 1025 6.52 3.29 -11.43
CA PRO A 1025 6.14 4.60 -11.91
C PRO A 1025 6.70 4.80 -13.33
N PRO A 1026 5.96 5.44 -14.24
CA PRO A 1026 6.46 5.74 -15.56
C PRO A 1026 7.46 6.90 -15.48
N GLU A 1027 8.66 6.62 -14.99
CA GLU A 1027 9.77 7.54 -15.12
C GLU A 1027 10.03 7.76 -16.61
N THR A 1028 9.95 9.02 -17.04
CA THR A 1028 10.10 9.39 -18.44
C THR A 1028 11.38 10.19 -18.59
N PRO A 1029 12.40 9.64 -19.25
CA PRO A 1029 13.57 10.44 -19.57
C PRO A 1029 13.17 11.64 -20.44
N ARG A 1030 13.80 12.79 -20.21
CA ARG A 1030 13.44 14.06 -20.90
C ARG A 1030 13.44 13.92 -22.42
N GLU A 1031 14.34 13.09 -22.94
CA GLU A 1031 14.52 12.74 -24.36
C GLU A 1031 13.24 12.20 -25.01
N TRP A 1032 12.39 11.53 -24.22
CA TRP A 1032 11.17 10.87 -24.66
C TRP A 1032 9.92 11.76 -24.56
N ILE A 1033 9.97 12.88 -23.84
CA ILE A 1033 8.81 13.78 -23.62
C ILE A 1033 8.41 14.53 -24.89
N SER A 1034 9.35 14.75 -25.81
CA SER A 1034 9.11 15.36 -27.13
C SER A 1034 10.33 15.14 -28.04
N PRO A 1035 10.53 13.93 -28.59
CA PRO A 1035 11.70 13.66 -29.41
C PRO A 1035 11.66 14.54 -30.67
N LYS A 1036 12.74 15.26 -30.96
CA LYS A 1036 12.80 16.13 -32.15
C LYS A 1036 13.04 15.29 -33.41
N PRO A 1037 12.25 15.46 -34.48
CA PRO A 1037 12.45 14.69 -35.71
C PRO A 1037 13.73 15.13 -36.44
N GLN A 1038 14.55 14.15 -36.80
CA GLN A 1038 15.86 14.33 -37.41
C GLN A 1038 15.81 14.08 -38.91
N THR A 1039 16.79 14.57 -39.66
CA THR A 1039 16.83 14.37 -41.13
C THR A 1039 17.90 13.37 -41.48
N VAL A 1040 17.51 12.23 -42.07
CA VAL A 1040 18.47 11.33 -42.72
C VAL A 1040 18.92 12.02 -44.02
N SER A 1041 20.16 12.50 -44.04
CA SER A 1041 20.64 13.32 -45.16
C SER A 1041 20.80 12.51 -46.45
N LYS A 1042 20.58 13.14 -47.61
CA LYS A 1042 20.85 12.51 -48.91
C LYS A 1042 22.32 12.07 -49.04
N LYS A 1043 23.24 12.82 -48.42
CA LYS A 1043 24.66 12.47 -48.36
C LYS A 1043 24.85 11.11 -47.67
N LEU A 1044 24.29 10.95 -46.47
CA LEU A 1044 24.37 9.69 -45.72
C LEU A 1044 23.77 8.51 -46.49
N LEU A 1045 22.66 8.72 -47.20
CA LEU A 1045 22.05 7.68 -48.04
C LEU A 1045 22.96 7.25 -49.20
N ARG A 1046 23.68 8.20 -49.84
CA ARG A 1046 24.67 7.90 -50.89
C ARG A 1046 25.92 7.21 -50.32
N ASP A 1047 26.40 7.67 -49.17
CA ASP A 1047 27.58 7.09 -48.49
C ASP A 1047 27.33 5.61 -48.16
N LEU A 1048 26.07 5.26 -47.84
CA LEU A 1048 25.62 3.87 -47.61
C LEU A 1048 25.13 3.15 -48.89
N LYS A 1049 25.28 3.76 -50.08
CA LYS A 1049 24.92 3.20 -51.40
C LYS A 1049 23.45 2.79 -51.53
N ILE A 1050 22.53 3.60 -50.98
CA ILE A 1050 21.09 3.33 -51.01
C ILE A 1050 20.40 4.08 -52.16
N ILE A 1051 20.84 5.31 -52.45
CA ILE A 1051 20.31 6.19 -53.51
C ILE A 1051 21.41 6.72 -54.42
#